data_AF-A0A522D9L2-F1
#
_entry.id   AF-A0A522D9L2-F1
#
_cell.length_a   1.000
_cell.length_b   1.000
_cell.length_c   1.000
_cell.angle_alpha   90.00
_cell.angle_beta   90.00
_cell.angle_gamma   90.00
#
_symmetry.space_group_name_H-M   'P 1'
#
loop_
_entity.id
_entity.type
_entity.pdbx_description
1 polymer ?
#
loop_
_entity_poly.entity_id
_entity_poly.type
_entity_poly.pdbx_seq_one_letter_code
_entity_poly.pdbx_strand_id
1 'polypeptide(L)'
;MKRHIFILILACAGSLALLALAQETVCARYGVSYFPAFRDYVPAALLSLAAQPAESDKTADDPKPAIEKLPVFDDGKGHERLARFFKKLYELEKKDRKKVRILHYGDSIIWGDIFTLGLKRRFQKDFGDGGRGVVPIIYTRHTDIKDYVNSTNKSEFYLKDLLQGFRKDLVPLLDPGVNPCLGFTGESALPTNPYATIRYAIPDGGTPLERLQIFLRAPMNDGAESAEYRANIACVPAGQSGEEKLNWKISLKPDETGVVNFNIPPSKGVNIDFSGADARLPWVDAVNLETAQGLVYNTVCRMGTFMSWLNMIPEKNLEPSIKALAPDLIIFQWGMNEAIELQQNKQFSAELYKAQTTRWLSRIKGIYPDADFMLIGPIEAINTWHGKALALVEVHEIIRMQREMAKELGMAFFNPYEHLGGEGQMFEMVKTGLAISDHTHFTVKGGENLAEGFYPMLMNAYKSSTGRAGDVKATGTALIREEKREPIMFNSKSFVYFMAVVLVIAGLLSRLPRFRVAFILAASCMFYLSWQVWPIVFLLGISALDYFLALGIENAQLRGRRGSQYVVLSLLANLGVLFIFKYFDFFSTLISDVLSAGAHRIDLPLLKVALPVGISFYTFQRLSYTIDVWRGHMKPESRFLPFMMYVSFFPQLLAGPIVRAKEFLPSLSEKLRHFAVDKEKVLAALFLIMTGLIKKTGADWLAVNLVDRVFTSPQMFSSLETVTALYAYTVQIYGDFSGYTDMAVGSAMLLGYNLTLNFNRPLQCISITDFWKRWHISLGTWFRDYLYFGLGGNRRHVYLNLLFVMSICGLWHGANMNYFFWGVYMGLFLVLERRFKLNEKEIANPVKRAFRIFVAIQILAAGWLLFRPSTWDATLIMVRNIAQGSLQAANLSLTLLAVIALFFAVHYTPLSWKDKLRAYWIGSHPALQGMCAAGIAVFVYNIATAQVMPFIYFKF
;
A
#
# COMPACT_ATOMS: atom_id res chain seq x y z
N MET A 1 2.43 16.57 43.55
CA MET A 1 2.25 15.69 42.37
C MET A 1 0.79 15.33 42.11
N LYS A 2 0.12 14.52 42.97
CA LYS A 2 -1.31 14.15 42.82
C LYS A 2 -2.24 15.34 42.56
N ARG A 3 -2.10 16.42 43.36
CA ARG A 3 -2.88 17.67 43.23
C ARG A 3 -2.65 18.40 41.89
N HIS A 4 -1.44 18.39 41.34
CA HIS A 4 -1.12 19.05 40.07
C HIS A 4 -1.62 18.26 38.86
N ILE A 5 -1.47 16.93 38.86
CA ILE A 5 -2.02 16.08 37.79
C ILE A 5 -3.55 16.20 37.77
N PHE A 6 -4.17 16.20 38.95
CA PHE A 6 -5.62 16.41 39.07
C PHE A 6 -6.06 17.79 38.57
N ILE A 7 -5.33 18.88 38.92
CA ILE A 7 -5.59 20.23 38.38
C ILE A 7 -5.40 20.27 36.86
N LEU A 8 -4.40 19.57 36.32
CA LEU A 8 -4.15 19.53 34.87
C LEU A 8 -5.27 18.78 34.13
N ILE A 9 -5.75 17.66 34.70
CA ILE A 9 -6.91 16.91 34.17
C ILE A 9 -8.17 17.78 34.21
N LEU A 10 -8.44 18.45 35.32
CA LEU A 10 -9.56 19.38 35.45
C LEU A 10 -9.45 20.57 34.50
N ALA A 11 -8.25 21.13 34.32
CA ALA A 11 -8.00 22.22 33.38
C ALA A 11 -8.17 21.77 31.93
N CYS A 12 -7.70 20.57 31.55
CA CYS A 12 -7.99 19.97 30.25
C CYS A 12 -9.49 19.79 30.04
N ALA A 13 -10.20 19.19 31.01
CA ALA A 13 -11.63 18.96 30.93
C ALA A 13 -12.42 20.28 30.82
N GLY A 14 -12.08 21.28 31.62
CA GLY A 14 -12.68 22.61 31.57
C GLY A 14 -12.36 23.37 30.27
N SER A 15 -11.14 23.25 29.75
CA SER A 15 -10.75 23.86 28.47
C SER A 15 -11.45 23.20 27.29
N LEU A 16 -11.62 21.87 27.32
CA LEU A 16 -12.40 21.13 26.31
C LEU A 16 -13.88 21.53 26.34
N ALA A 17 -14.47 21.71 27.52
CA ALA A 17 -15.84 22.20 27.66
C ALA A 17 -16.00 23.66 27.15
N LEU A 18 -15.03 24.54 27.43
CA LEU A 18 -15.04 25.91 26.92
C LEU A 18 -14.85 25.98 25.40
N LEU A 19 -13.98 25.14 24.84
CA LEU A 19 -13.81 24.99 23.39
C LEU A 19 -15.08 24.45 22.73
N ALA A 20 -15.81 23.55 23.42
CA ALA A 20 -17.10 23.05 22.95
C ALA A 20 -18.15 24.16 22.82
N LEU A 21 -18.30 24.95 23.88
CA LEU A 21 -19.21 26.10 23.92
C LEU A 21 -18.82 27.16 22.88
N ALA A 22 -17.52 27.45 22.74
CA ALA A 22 -17.02 28.40 21.76
C ALA A 22 -17.26 27.92 20.32
N GLN A 23 -17.10 26.63 20.04
CA GLN A 23 -17.40 26.07 18.72
C GLN A 23 -18.89 26.16 18.41
N GLU A 24 -19.78 25.78 19.32
CA GLU A 24 -21.23 25.92 19.10
C GLU A 24 -21.63 27.37 18.80
N THR A 25 -21.05 28.33 19.53
CA THR A 25 -21.31 29.75 19.32
C THR A 25 -20.79 30.27 17.97
N VAL A 26 -19.61 29.81 17.54
CA VAL A 26 -19.01 30.19 16.25
C VAL A 26 -19.72 29.51 15.08
N CYS A 27 -20.07 28.22 15.21
CA CYS A 27 -20.84 27.48 14.21
C CYS A 27 -22.23 28.08 14.01
N ALA A 28 -22.92 28.45 15.09
CA ALA A 28 -24.22 29.13 15.03
C ALA A 28 -24.14 30.52 14.38
N ARG A 29 -23.04 31.25 14.59
CA ARG A 29 -22.88 32.62 14.08
C ARG A 29 -22.47 32.70 12.61
N TYR A 30 -21.78 31.68 12.08
CA TYR A 30 -21.22 31.70 10.72
C TYR A 30 -21.78 30.62 9.79
N GLY A 31 -22.74 29.79 10.23
CA GLY A 31 -23.34 28.75 9.39
C GLY A 31 -22.35 27.67 8.93
N VAL A 32 -21.28 27.46 9.69
CA VAL A 32 -20.20 26.52 9.35
C VAL A 32 -20.41 25.20 10.10
N SER A 33 -20.89 24.17 9.41
CA SER A 33 -21.12 22.80 9.95
C SER A 33 -19.90 21.86 9.79
N TYR A 34 -18.72 22.40 9.49
CA TYR A 34 -17.51 21.63 9.15
C TYR A 34 -16.79 20.96 10.33
N PHE A 35 -17.25 21.12 11.57
CA PHE A 35 -16.62 20.50 12.73
C PHE A 35 -17.58 19.50 13.41
N PRO A 36 -17.15 18.26 13.74
CA PRO A 36 -17.93 17.40 14.63
C PRO A 36 -18.22 18.15 15.93
N ALA A 37 -19.43 18.02 16.48
CA ALA A 37 -19.80 18.69 17.73
C ALA A 37 -18.88 18.22 18.86
N PHE A 38 -18.19 19.15 19.54
CA PHE A 38 -17.37 18.85 20.71
C PHE A 38 -18.15 18.19 21.86
N ARG A 39 -19.48 18.19 21.79
CA ARG A 39 -20.40 17.50 22.70
C ARG A 39 -20.09 16.01 22.84
N ASP A 40 -19.54 15.36 21.80
CA ASP A 40 -19.17 13.94 21.83
C ASP A 40 -17.94 13.63 22.71
N TYR A 41 -17.22 14.66 23.21
CA TYR A 41 -15.98 14.52 23.99
C TYR A 41 -16.13 14.85 25.48
N VAL A 42 -17.29 15.34 25.90
CA VAL A 42 -17.57 15.70 27.30
C VAL A 42 -18.42 14.59 27.92
N PRO A 43 -17.99 13.94 29.02
CA PRO A 43 -18.83 12.96 29.71
C PRO A 43 -20.22 13.54 29.98
N ALA A 44 -21.29 12.79 29.71
CA ALA A 44 -22.67 13.28 29.81
C ALA A 44 -22.99 13.98 31.16
N ALA A 45 -22.34 13.54 32.24
CA ALA A 45 -22.45 14.11 33.58
C ALA A 45 -21.91 15.56 33.74
N LEU A 46 -21.03 16.02 32.85
CA LEU A 46 -20.50 17.39 32.84
C LEU A 46 -21.35 18.32 31.96
N LEU A 47 -22.04 17.79 30.95
CA LEU A 47 -22.98 18.53 30.10
C LEU A 47 -24.28 18.87 30.84
N SER A 48 -24.72 18.02 31.77
CA SER A 48 -25.94 18.23 32.57
C SER A 48 -25.86 19.40 33.56
N LEU A 49 -24.66 19.93 33.83
CA LEU A 49 -24.46 21.07 34.72
C LEU A 49 -24.58 22.43 34.02
N ALA A 50 -24.66 22.47 32.68
CA ALA A 50 -24.51 23.70 31.90
C ALA A 50 -25.67 24.01 30.91
N ALA A 51 -26.71 23.18 30.82
CA ALA A 51 -27.75 23.35 29.80
C ALA A 51 -29.08 23.88 30.38
N GLN A 52 -29.51 25.06 29.93
CA GLN A 52 -30.94 25.36 29.76
C GLN A 52 -31.40 24.82 28.40
N PRO A 53 -32.67 24.40 28.24
CA PRO A 53 -33.14 23.74 27.03
C PRO A 53 -33.35 24.78 25.93
N ALA A 54 -32.55 24.71 24.86
CA ALA A 54 -32.86 25.38 23.61
C ALA A 54 -33.70 24.45 22.72
N GLU A 55 -34.82 24.96 22.23
CA GLU A 55 -35.71 24.31 21.28
C GLU A 55 -34.94 23.89 20.02
N SER A 56 -34.95 22.59 19.72
CA SER A 56 -34.38 22.05 18.50
C SER A 56 -35.31 22.30 17.32
N ASP A 57 -34.81 23.05 16.35
CA ASP A 57 -35.41 23.26 15.04
C ASP A 57 -35.63 21.91 14.34
N LYS A 58 -36.89 21.61 14.01
CA LYS A 58 -37.33 20.35 13.39
C LYS A 58 -37.18 20.43 11.88
N THR A 59 -35.97 20.39 11.31
CA THR A 59 -35.79 20.12 9.86
C THR A 59 -34.36 19.63 9.52
N ALA A 60 -33.98 18.40 9.85
CA ALA A 60 -32.92 17.62 9.15
C ALA A 60 -32.66 16.24 9.78
N ASP A 61 -33.70 15.48 10.12
CA ASP A 61 -33.54 14.05 10.47
C ASP A 61 -34.67 13.28 9.78
N ASP A 62 -34.54 13.11 8.46
CA ASP A 62 -35.19 11.97 7.82
C ASP A 62 -34.20 10.80 7.94
N PRO A 63 -34.52 9.73 8.69
CA PRO A 63 -33.68 8.55 8.73
C PRO A 63 -33.62 7.99 7.31
N LYS A 64 -32.44 8.02 6.69
CA LYS A 64 -32.21 7.34 5.40
C LYS A 64 -32.67 5.88 5.57
N PRO A 65 -33.51 5.36 4.66
CA PRO A 65 -34.08 4.04 4.81
C PRO A 65 -32.99 2.99 4.90
N ALA A 66 -33.22 1.95 5.70
CA ALA A 66 -32.33 0.80 5.79
C ALA A 66 -32.07 0.25 4.38
N ILE A 67 -30.79 0.15 4.03
CA ILE A 67 -30.35 -0.34 2.73
C ILE A 67 -30.74 -1.81 2.60
N GLU A 68 -31.58 -2.13 1.61
CA GLU A 68 -31.97 -3.50 1.31
C GLU A 68 -30.74 -4.29 0.80
N LYS A 69 -30.44 -5.43 1.45
CA LYS A 69 -29.36 -6.32 1.00
C LYS A 69 -29.74 -6.98 -0.32
N LEU A 70 -28.90 -6.80 -1.33
CA LEU A 70 -29.11 -7.39 -2.65
C LEU A 70 -28.36 -8.74 -2.77
N PRO A 71 -28.87 -9.71 -3.55
CA PRO A 71 -28.18 -11.00 -3.69
C PRO A 71 -26.87 -10.83 -4.50
N VAL A 72 -25.88 -11.66 -4.18
CA VAL A 72 -24.52 -11.62 -4.77
C VAL A 72 -24.50 -12.04 -6.25
N PHE A 73 -25.28 -13.07 -6.58
CA PHE A 73 -25.55 -13.52 -7.93
C PHE A 73 -27.06 -13.44 -8.13
N ASP A 74 -27.53 -13.32 -9.38
CA ASP A 74 -28.96 -13.14 -9.67
C ASP A 74 -29.88 -14.19 -9.02
N ASP A 75 -31.20 -13.93 -9.04
CA ASP A 75 -32.41 -14.62 -8.52
C ASP A 75 -32.52 -16.17 -8.57
N GLY A 76 -31.42 -16.89 -8.65
CA GLY A 76 -31.33 -18.34 -8.84
C GLY A 76 -31.13 -18.74 -10.31
N LYS A 77 -31.38 -17.86 -11.29
CA LYS A 77 -31.38 -18.19 -12.73
C LYS A 77 -30.11 -17.81 -13.49
N GLY A 78 -29.06 -17.33 -12.81
CA GLY A 78 -27.83 -16.90 -13.47
C GLY A 78 -27.14 -18.00 -14.30
N HIS A 79 -27.34 -19.28 -13.96
CA HIS A 79 -26.87 -20.41 -14.76
C HIS A 79 -27.62 -20.57 -16.09
N GLU A 80 -28.90 -20.20 -16.16
CA GLU A 80 -29.70 -20.20 -17.39
C GLU A 80 -29.23 -19.10 -18.35
N ARG A 81 -28.88 -17.91 -17.83
CA ARG A 81 -28.43 -16.75 -18.63
C ARG A 81 -27.01 -16.88 -19.20
N LEU A 82 -26.24 -17.86 -18.71
CA LEU A 82 -24.89 -18.19 -19.17
C LEU A 82 -24.81 -19.58 -19.83
N ALA A 83 -25.97 -20.17 -20.16
CA ALA A 83 -26.04 -21.56 -20.61
C ALA A 83 -25.28 -21.82 -21.92
N ARG A 84 -25.26 -20.87 -22.87
CA ARG A 84 -24.53 -21.04 -24.14
C ARG A 84 -23.03 -20.98 -23.91
N PHE A 85 -22.57 -20.03 -23.09
CA PHE A 85 -21.17 -19.95 -22.67
C PHE A 85 -20.74 -21.23 -21.96
N PHE A 86 -21.51 -21.70 -20.98
CA PHE A 86 -21.21 -22.93 -20.23
C PHE A 86 -21.21 -24.18 -21.12
N LYS A 87 -22.13 -24.29 -22.09
CA LYS A 87 -22.09 -25.36 -23.08
C LYS A 87 -20.78 -25.36 -23.86
N LYS A 88 -20.34 -24.21 -24.37
CA LYS A 88 -19.08 -24.09 -25.11
C LYS A 88 -17.86 -24.34 -24.23
N LEU A 89 -17.91 -23.95 -22.95
CA LEU A 89 -16.88 -24.24 -21.96
C LEU A 89 -16.77 -25.74 -21.69
N TYR A 90 -17.90 -26.45 -21.65
CA TYR A 90 -17.96 -27.91 -21.56
C TYR A 90 -17.40 -28.61 -22.80
N GLU A 91 -17.73 -28.12 -24.00
CA GLU A 91 -17.14 -28.61 -25.26
C GLU A 91 -15.62 -28.41 -25.27
N LEU A 92 -15.11 -27.31 -24.72
CA LEU A 92 -13.67 -27.05 -24.59
C LEU A 92 -13.02 -28.03 -23.60
N GLU A 93 -13.66 -28.25 -22.43
CA GLU A 93 -13.20 -29.23 -21.44
C GLU A 93 -13.13 -30.65 -22.02
N LYS A 94 -14.10 -31.01 -22.87
CA LYS A 94 -14.16 -32.31 -23.57
C LYS A 94 -13.26 -32.40 -24.80
N LYS A 95 -12.60 -31.30 -25.19
CA LYS A 95 -11.79 -31.16 -26.41
C LYS A 95 -12.58 -31.30 -27.71
N ASP A 96 -13.90 -31.15 -27.66
CA ASP A 96 -14.80 -31.08 -28.83
C ASP A 96 -14.74 -29.69 -29.49
N ARG A 97 -14.22 -28.70 -28.76
CA ARG A 97 -13.99 -27.33 -29.21
C ARG A 97 -12.56 -26.93 -28.92
N LYS A 98 -11.94 -26.19 -29.85
CA LYS A 98 -10.55 -25.70 -29.69
C LYS A 98 -10.45 -24.44 -28.83
N LYS A 99 -11.43 -23.54 -28.88
CA LYS A 99 -11.36 -22.23 -28.23
C LYS A 99 -12.68 -21.75 -27.65
N VAL A 100 -12.56 -21.09 -26.50
CA VAL A 100 -13.61 -20.27 -25.89
C VAL A 100 -13.03 -18.88 -25.61
N ARG A 101 -13.80 -17.83 -25.91
CA ARG A 101 -13.33 -16.44 -25.78
C ARG A 101 -14.20 -15.65 -24.82
N ILE A 102 -13.56 -14.95 -23.89
CA ILE A 102 -14.21 -13.98 -23.01
C ILE A 102 -13.74 -12.59 -23.43
N LEU A 103 -14.66 -11.61 -23.50
CA LEU A 103 -14.35 -10.20 -23.71
C LEU A 103 -14.85 -9.40 -22.51
N HIS A 104 -13.91 -8.88 -21.72
CA HIS A 104 -14.20 -8.13 -20.51
C HIS A 104 -13.83 -6.66 -20.72
N TYR A 105 -14.85 -5.82 -20.81
CA TYR A 105 -14.76 -4.36 -20.80
C TYR A 105 -14.86 -3.85 -19.36
N GLY A 106 -13.99 -2.92 -18.96
CA GLY A 106 -14.11 -2.27 -17.66
C GLY A 106 -13.37 -0.94 -17.52
N ASP A 107 -13.60 -0.29 -16.38
CA ASP A 107 -13.01 1.00 -16.02
C ASP A 107 -11.70 0.86 -15.21
N SER A 108 -11.45 1.78 -14.27
CA SER A 108 -10.27 1.76 -13.41
C SER A 108 -10.21 0.57 -12.46
N ILE A 109 -11.31 -0.16 -12.22
CA ILE A 109 -11.33 -1.31 -11.30
C ILE A 109 -10.61 -2.54 -11.89
N ILE A 110 -10.58 -2.66 -13.22
CA ILE A 110 -9.81 -3.70 -13.93
C ILE A 110 -8.45 -3.20 -14.43
N TRP A 111 -8.11 -1.93 -14.16
CA TRP A 111 -6.87 -1.31 -14.61
C TRP A 111 -5.64 -2.00 -14.03
N GLY A 112 -4.58 -2.10 -14.82
CA GLY A 112 -3.39 -2.84 -14.45
C GLY A 112 -3.64 -4.35 -14.35
N ASP A 113 -4.77 -4.82 -14.89
CA ASP A 113 -5.21 -6.22 -14.85
C ASP A 113 -5.40 -6.74 -13.41
N ILE A 114 -5.67 -5.82 -12.46
CA ILE A 114 -5.71 -6.09 -11.01
C ILE A 114 -6.70 -7.21 -10.64
N PHE A 115 -7.86 -7.25 -11.31
CA PHE A 115 -8.88 -8.30 -11.14
C PHE A 115 -8.87 -9.33 -12.28
N THR A 116 -8.80 -8.86 -13.52
CA THR A 116 -8.94 -9.67 -14.74
C THR A 116 -7.81 -10.67 -14.96
N LEU A 117 -6.58 -10.38 -14.49
CA LEU A 117 -5.47 -11.34 -14.56
C LEU A 117 -5.69 -12.54 -13.65
N GLY A 118 -6.24 -12.32 -12.45
CA GLY A 118 -6.58 -13.39 -11.52
C GLY A 118 -7.63 -14.33 -12.09
N LEU A 119 -8.62 -13.78 -12.82
CA LEU A 119 -9.61 -14.57 -13.55
C LEU A 119 -9.00 -15.31 -14.73
N LYS A 120 -8.25 -14.61 -15.59
CA LYS A 120 -7.56 -15.21 -16.74
C LYS A 120 -6.74 -16.42 -16.33
N ARG A 121 -5.89 -16.29 -15.31
CA ARG A 121 -5.02 -17.37 -14.82
C ARG A 121 -5.81 -18.58 -14.33
N ARG A 122 -6.92 -18.37 -13.63
CA ARG A 122 -7.79 -19.46 -13.14
C ARG A 122 -8.49 -20.18 -14.29
N PHE A 123 -9.10 -19.42 -15.21
CA PHE A 123 -9.73 -19.99 -16.40
C PHE A 123 -8.72 -20.77 -17.26
N GLN A 124 -7.54 -20.22 -17.52
CA GLN A 124 -6.55 -20.89 -18.37
C GLN A 124 -5.90 -22.09 -17.69
N LYS A 125 -5.81 -22.07 -16.35
CA LYS A 125 -5.39 -23.25 -15.59
C LYS A 125 -6.38 -24.40 -15.77
N ASP A 126 -7.68 -24.11 -15.75
CA ASP A 126 -8.72 -25.15 -15.77
C ASP A 126 -9.10 -25.58 -17.21
N PHE A 127 -9.02 -24.67 -18.19
CA PHE A 127 -9.50 -24.88 -19.57
C PHE A 127 -8.41 -24.73 -20.65
N GLY A 128 -7.15 -24.59 -20.25
CA GLY A 128 -6.00 -24.43 -21.13
C GLY A 128 -5.72 -22.97 -21.53
N ASP A 129 -4.45 -22.67 -21.77
CA ASP A 129 -3.99 -21.34 -22.15
C ASP A 129 -4.27 -21.04 -23.62
N GLY A 130 -5.34 -20.26 -23.88
CA GLY A 130 -5.71 -19.76 -25.21
C GLY A 130 -4.86 -18.58 -25.71
N GLY A 131 -3.90 -18.10 -24.93
CA GLY A 131 -3.07 -16.92 -25.23
C GLY A 131 -3.53 -15.66 -24.50
N ARG A 132 -2.88 -14.53 -24.83
CA ARG A 132 -3.09 -13.27 -24.12
C ARG A 132 -4.45 -12.65 -24.41
N GLY A 133 -4.98 -12.76 -25.62
CA GLY A 133 -6.13 -12.00 -26.04
C GLY A 133 -5.76 -10.64 -26.63
N VAL A 134 -6.74 -9.74 -26.67
CA VAL A 134 -6.63 -8.34 -27.12
C VAL A 134 -5.58 -7.58 -26.30
N VAL A 135 -4.66 -6.92 -27.00
CA VAL A 135 -3.63 -6.02 -26.45
C VAL A 135 -3.63 -4.65 -27.15
N PRO A 136 -3.33 -3.57 -26.42
CA PRO A 136 -3.19 -2.24 -26.99
C PRO A 136 -1.89 -2.13 -27.81
N ILE A 137 -1.88 -1.19 -28.75
CA ILE A 137 -0.74 -0.95 -29.64
C ILE A 137 0.41 -0.33 -28.86
N ILE A 138 0.11 0.72 -28.11
CA ILE A 138 1.08 1.43 -27.28
C ILE A 138 0.63 1.41 -25.83
N TYR A 139 1.60 1.48 -24.92
CA TYR A 139 1.31 1.62 -23.50
C TYR A 139 0.80 3.03 -23.20
N THR A 140 -0.39 3.12 -22.60
CA THR A 140 -0.97 4.37 -22.10
C THR A 140 -1.31 4.24 -20.63
N ARG A 141 -1.45 5.38 -19.94
CA ARG A 141 -1.93 5.39 -18.55
C ARG A 141 -3.34 4.80 -18.43
N HIS A 142 -4.12 4.71 -19.50
CA HIS A 142 -5.53 4.31 -19.47
C HIS A 142 -5.75 2.84 -19.85
N THR A 143 -4.74 2.17 -20.41
CA THR A 143 -4.84 0.83 -21.02
C THR A 143 -3.84 -0.18 -20.46
N ASP A 144 -3.28 0.07 -19.26
CA ASP A 144 -2.32 -0.83 -18.62
C ASP A 144 -2.96 -2.21 -18.36
N ILE A 145 -2.44 -3.22 -19.05
CA ILE A 145 -2.80 -4.63 -18.90
C ILE A 145 -1.51 -5.46 -18.88
N LYS A 146 -1.52 -6.64 -18.25
CA LYS A 146 -0.32 -7.44 -17.94
C LYS A 146 -0.23 -8.71 -18.78
N ASP A 147 0.76 -9.56 -18.52
CA ASP A 147 0.91 -10.91 -19.09
C ASP A 147 1.30 -10.96 -20.58
N TYR A 148 2.02 -9.94 -21.04
CA TYR A 148 2.70 -9.86 -22.33
C TYR A 148 3.80 -8.80 -22.26
N VAL A 149 4.73 -8.83 -23.20
CA VAL A 149 5.77 -7.81 -23.36
C VAL A 149 5.44 -6.96 -24.58
N ASN A 150 5.34 -5.64 -24.38
CA ASN A 150 5.17 -4.66 -25.47
C ASN A 150 6.42 -3.77 -25.54
N SER A 151 7.17 -3.87 -26.63
CA SER A 151 8.36 -3.05 -26.91
C SER A 151 8.12 -2.06 -28.06
N THR A 152 6.86 -1.80 -28.39
CA THR A 152 6.46 -0.81 -29.39
C THR A 152 6.90 0.60 -28.99
N ASN A 153 7.51 1.32 -29.91
CA ASN A 153 7.92 2.70 -29.68
C ASN A 153 6.73 3.65 -29.82
N LYS A 154 6.24 4.19 -28.70
CA LYS A 154 5.04 5.05 -28.69
C LYS A 154 5.16 6.32 -29.54
N SER A 155 6.37 6.85 -29.80
CA SER A 155 6.53 8.06 -30.62
C SER A 155 6.25 7.82 -32.11
N GLU A 156 6.20 6.56 -32.53
CA GLU A 156 5.89 6.16 -33.91
C GLU A 156 4.38 6.07 -34.18
N PHE A 157 3.54 6.39 -33.18
CA PHE A 157 2.09 6.28 -33.29
C PHE A 157 1.38 7.53 -32.74
N TYR A 158 0.36 7.99 -33.46
CA TYR A 158 -0.61 8.95 -33.00
C TYR A 158 -1.81 8.21 -32.39
N LEU A 159 -2.16 8.52 -31.15
CA LEU A 159 -3.23 7.83 -30.42
C LEU A 159 -4.50 8.66 -30.40
N LYS A 160 -5.64 8.02 -30.68
CA LYS A 160 -6.97 8.58 -30.41
C LYS A 160 -7.73 7.68 -29.44
N ASP A 161 -8.26 8.27 -28.38
CA ASP A 161 -9.01 7.57 -27.33
C ASP A 161 -10.32 8.30 -26.99
N LEU A 162 -11.15 7.67 -26.16
CA LEU A 162 -12.42 8.21 -25.65
C LEU A 162 -12.28 9.54 -24.89
N LEU A 163 -11.13 9.79 -24.24
CA LEU A 163 -10.93 10.98 -23.39
C LEU A 163 -10.61 12.23 -24.21
N GLN A 164 -9.93 12.08 -25.35
CA GLN A 164 -9.50 13.19 -26.21
C GLN A 164 -10.63 13.84 -27.04
N GLY A 165 -11.89 13.43 -26.86
CA GLY A 165 -13.08 14.01 -27.49
C GLY A 165 -14.03 14.74 -26.53
N PHE A 166 -13.81 14.62 -25.22
CA PHE A 166 -14.68 15.23 -24.21
C PHE A 166 -14.09 16.55 -23.70
N ARG A 167 -14.91 17.61 -23.66
CA ARG A 167 -14.59 18.75 -22.79
C ARG A 167 -15.11 18.48 -21.38
N LYS A 168 -14.26 18.68 -20.37
CA LYS A 168 -14.56 18.43 -18.95
C LYS A 168 -15.74 19.24 -18.39
N ASP A 169 -16.21 20.26 -19.11
CA ASP A 169 -17.38 21.10 -18.80
C ASP A 169 -18.72 20.52 -19.29
N LEU A 170 -18.74 19.44 -20.08
CA LEU A 170 -19.94 18.88 -20.74
C LEU A 170 -20.22 17.40 -20.37
N VAL A 171 -19.70 16.94 -19.23
CA VAL A 171 -19.47 15.53 -18.90
C VAL A 171 -20.72 14.60 -18.91
N PRO A 172 -21.95 15.02 -18.59
CA PRO A 172 -23.16 14.17 -18.75
C PRO A 172 -23.92 14.39 -20.06
N LEU A 173 -23.79 15.59 -20.63
CA LEU A 173 -24.72 16.11 -21.63
C LEU A 173 -24.04 16.08 -22.97
N LEU A 174 -24.45 15.13 -23.81
CA LEU A 174 -24.60 15.24 -25.26
C LEU A 174 -24.96 13.84 -25.77
N ASP A 175 -25.94 13.75 -26.68
CA ASP A 175 -26.09 12.60 -27.56
C ASP A 175 -24.72 12.38 -28.22
N PRO A 176 -23.95 11.33 -27.85
CA PRO A 176 -22.56 11.27 -28.25
C PRO A 176 -22.53 11.13 -29.76
N GLY A 177 -22.17 12.22 -30.44
CA GLY A 177 -21.89 12.19 -31.87
C GLY A 177 -20.90 11.07 -32.11
N VAL A 178 -21.28 10.16 -33.02
CA VAL A 178 -20.45 9.02 -33.39
C VAL A 178 -19.07 9.55 -33.80
N ASN A 179 -18.01 9.09 -33.12
CA ASN A 179 -16.65 9.49 -33.41
C ASN A 179 -15.99 8.43 -34.32
N PRO A 180 -15.88 8.71 -35.64
CA PRO A 180 -15.36 7.73 -36.59
C PRO A 180 -13.90 7.34 -36.35
N CYS A 181 -13.13 8.07 -35.53
CA CYS A 181 -11.76 7.69 -35.16
C CYS A 181 -11.69 6.55 -34.13
N LEU A 182 -12.78 6.21 -33.45
CA LEU A 182 -12.76 5.23 -32.37
C LEU A 182 -13.02 3.81 -32.89
N GLY A 183 -12.11 2.89 -32.54
CA GLY A 183 -12.28 1.46 -32.74
C GLY A 183 -13.17 0.80 -31.69
N PHE A 184 -13.42 -0.50 -31.84
CA PHE A 184 -14.27 -1.29 -30.93
C PHE A 184 -13.79 -1.31 -29.47
N THR A 185 -12.51 -1.02 -29.24
CA THR A 185 -11.94 -0.92 -27.89
C THR A 185 -12.20 0.46 -27.27
N GLY A 186 -12.56 1.48 -28.05
CA GLY A 186 -12.58 2.88 -27.63
C GLY A 186 -11.22 3.58 -27.68
N GLU A 187 -10.23 2.96 -28.33
CA GLU A 187 -8.93 3.55 -28.64
C GLU A 187 -8.46 3.05 -30.01
N SER A 188 -7.65 3.86 -30.70
CA SER A 188 -7.07 3.54 -31.98
C SER A 188 -5.70 4.21 -32.13
N ALA A 189 -4.73 3.51 -32.71
CA ALA A 189 -3.40 4.05 -33.01
C ALA A 189 -3.20 4.20 -34.51
N LEU A 190 -2.68 5.34 -34.94
CA LEU A 190 -2.28 5.62 -36.32
C LEU A 190 -0.75 5.65 -36.39
N PRO A 191 -0.10 4.76 -37.15
CA PRO A 191 1.33 4.85 -37.42
C PRO A 191 1.69 6.21 -38.04
N THR A 192 2.74 6.88 -37.55
CA THR A 192 3.17 8.20 -38.05
C THR A 192 4.09 8.12 -39.27
N ASN A 193 4.67 6.94 -39.52
CA ASN A 193 5.57 6.68 -40.64
C ASN A 193 5.57 5.18 -41.02
N PRO A 194 5.95 4.81 -42.25
CA PRO A 194 5.92 3.41 -42.72
C PRO A 194 6.91 2.46 -42.03
N TYR A 195 7.82 2.97 -41.20
CA TYR A 195 8.78 2.15 -40.43
C TYR A 195 8.30 1.89 -39.00
N ALA A 196 7.14 2.45 -38.62
CA ALA A 196 6.52 2.21 -37.32
C ALA A 196 6.22 0.72 -37.15
N THR A 197 6.79 0.12 -36.10
CA THR A 197 6.67 -1.32 -35.87
C THR A 197 6.05 -1.60 -34.50
N ILE A 198 4.98 -2.37 -34.50
CA ILE A 198 4.35 -2.92 -33.30
C ILE A 198 5.13 -4.18 -32.91
N ARG A 199 5.54 -4.28 -31.64
CA ARG A 199 6.42 -5.36 -31.16
C ARG A 199 5.85 -6.00 -29.91
N TYR A 200 5.52 -7.29 -30.00
CA TYR A 200 5.01 -8.08 -28.90
C TYR A 200 5.83 -9.33 -28.65
N ALA A 201 5.95 -9.73 -27.39
CA ALA A 201 6.48 -11.02 -27.01
C ALA A 201 5.69 -11.64 -25.85
N ILE A 202 5.73 -12.97 -25.76
CA ILE A 202 5.18 -13.70 -24.62
C ILE A 202 6.15 -13.60 -23.43
N PRO A 203 5.65 -13.61 -22.18
CA PRO A 203 6.50 -13.70 -21.00
C PRO A 203 7.32 -15.00 -20.99
N ASP A 204 8.42 -15.02 -20.23
CA ASP A 204 9.28 -16.21 -20.11
C ASP A 204 8.48 -17.43 -19.62
N GLY A 205 8.59 -18.54 -20.35
CA GLY A 205 7.86 -19.78 -20.08
C GLY A 205 6.40 -19.79 -20.57
N GLY A 206 5.94 -18.75 -21.27
CA GLY A 206 4.61 -18.71 -21.87
C GLY A 206 4.42 -19.67 -23.06
N THR A 207 3.16 -19.99 -23.35
CA THR A 207 2.79 -20.81 -24.51
C THR A 207 3.01 -20.03 -25.82
N PRO A 208 3.63 -20.63 -26.85
CA PRO A 208 3.86 -19.96 -28.14
C PRO A 208 2.58 -19.45 -28.80
N LEU A 209 2.68 -18.30 -29.45
CA LEU A 209 1.61 -17.72 -30.27
C LEU A 209 1.52 -18.48 -31.60
N GLU A 210 0.30 -18.76 -32.04
CA GLU A 210 0.03 -19.45 -33.30
C GLU A 210 -1.04 -18.75 -34.14
N ARG A 211 -1.76 -17.78 -33.56
CA ARG A 211 -2.75 -16.99 -34.28
C ARG A 211 -2.73 -15.53 -33.84
N LEU A 212 -2.84 -14.64 -34.82
CA LEU A 212 -3.00 -13.20 -34.63
C LEU A 212 -4.30 -12.74 -35.29
N GLN A 213 -5.00 -11.81 -34.66
CA GLN A 213 -6.01 -11.00 -35.34
C GLN A 213 -5.62 -9.53 -35.22
N ILE A 214 -5.58 -8.81 -36.33
CA ILE A 214 -5.27 -7.38 -36.36
C ILE A 214 -6.55 -6.64 -36.76
N PHE A 215 -6.99 -5.73 -35.91
CA PHE A 215 -8.21 -4.93 -36.11
C PHE A 215 -7.81 -3.59 -36.72
N LEU A 216 -8.24 -3.35 -37.96
CA LEU A 216 -7.76 -2.26 -38.81
C LEU A 216 -8.92 -1.42 -39.33
N ARG A 217 -8.65 -0.13 -39.55
CA ARG A 217 -9.58 0.76 -40.24
C ARG A 217 -8.87 1.59 -41.29
N ALA A 218 -9.55 1.82 -42.41
CA ALA A 218 -9.08 2.76 -43.40
C ALA A 218 -8.99 4.18 -42.80
N PRO A 219 -8.03 5.02 -43.23
CA PRO A 219 -8.03 6.45 -42.96
C PRO A 219 -9.34 7.09 -43.40
N MET A 220 -9.75 8.15 -42.71
CA MET A 220 -10.99 8.83 -43.05
C MET A 220 -10.84 9.74 -44.27
N ASN A 221 -11.71 9.50 -45.26
CA ASN A 221 -12.17 10.41 -46.30
C ASN A 221 -11.13 11.37 -46.91
N ASP A 222 -10.27 10.82 -47.78
CA ASP A 222 -9.26 11.54 -48.56
C ASP A 222 -9.51 11.47 -50.09
N GLY A 223 -10.69 11.00 -50.53
CA GLY A 223 -11.12 11.06 -51.94
C GLY A 223 -10.57 9.95 -52.85
N ALA A 224 -9.94 8.90 -52.31
CA ALA A 224 -9.46 7.75 -53.10
C ALA A 224 -10.53 6.64 -53.21
N GLU A 225 -10.65 5.99 -54.37
CA GLU A 225 -11.64 4.93 -54.63
C GLU A 225 -11.30 3.58 -53.97
N SER A 226 -10.04 3.32 -53.64
CA SER A 226 -9.57 2.19 -52.83
C SER A 226 -8.16 2.43 -52.30
N ALA A 227 -7.78 1.82 -51.17
CA ALA A 227 -6.43 1.89 -50.64
C ALA A 227 -5.90 0.47 -50.31
N GLU A 228 -4.74 0.14 -50.89
CA GLU A 228 -4.05 -1.12 -50.60
C GLU A 228 -2.98 -0.92 -49.54
N TYR A 229 -3.05 -1.74 -48.49
CA TYR A 229 -2.09 -1.80 -47.40
C TYR A 229 -1.40 -3.16 -47.41
N ARG A 230 -0.22 -3.24 -46.81
CA ARG A 230 0.49 -4.48 -46.54
C ARG A 230 0.82 -4.50 -45.07
N ALA A 231 0.52 -5.60 -44.40
CA ALA A 231 1.07 -5.88 -43.07
C ALA A 231 2.21 -6.87 -43.25
N ASN A 232 3.39 -6.50 -42.77
CA ASN A 232 4.53 -7.38 -42.72
C ASN A 232 4.63 -7.89 -41.28
N ILE A 233 4.59 -9.21 -41.12
CA ILE A 233 4.62 -9.87 -39.82
C ILE A 233 5.92 -10.67 -39.75
N ALA A 234 6.85 -10.23 -38.91
CA ALA A 234 8.05 -11.00 -38.59
C ALA A 234 7.81 -11.80 -37.30
N CYS A 235 7.86 -13.12 -37.42
CA CYS A 235 7.68 -14.07 -36.34
C CYS A 235 9.04 -14.45 -35.74
N VAL A 236 9.12 -14.51 -34.41
CA VAL A 236 10.30 -15.00 -33.68
C VAL A 236 10.04 -16.46 -33.28
N PRO A 237 10.60 -17.45 -33.98
CA PRO A 237 10.24 -18.86 -33.79
C PRO A 237 10.58 -19.38 -32.39
N ALA A 238 9.73 -20.26 -31.86
CA ALA A 238 10.02 -20.98 -30.63
C ALA A 238 11.07 -22.08 -30.87
N GLY A 239 12.36 -21.75 -30.70
CA GLY A 239 13.46 -22.74 -30.68
C GLY A 239 14.41 -22.75 -31.89
N GLN A 240 14.34 -21.76 -32.78
CA GLN A 240 15.31 -21.55 -33.87
C GLN A 240 15.85 -20.11 -33.86
N SER A 241 17.07 -19.91 -34.38
CA SER A 241 17.66 -18.57 -34.58
C SER A 241 17.31 -18.02 -35.96
N GLY A 242 16.53 -16.94 -36.02
CA GLY A 242 16.13 -16.25 -37.26
C GLY A 242 14.73 -15.64 -37.14
N GLU A 243 14.40 -14.64 -37.95
CA GLU A 243 13.03 -14.13 -38.09
C GLU A 243 12.38 -14.72 -39.35
N GLU A 244 11.18 -15.29 -39.22
CA GLU A 244 10.39 -15.68 -40.38
C GLU A 244 9.49 -14.50 -40.77
N LYS A 245 9.69 -13.95 -41.97
CA LYS A 245 8.92 -12.80 -42.47
C LYS A 245 7.77 -13.26 -43.35
N LEU A 246 6.56 -12.98 -42.91
CA LEU A 246 5.33 -13.23 -43.64
C LEU A 246 4.79 -11.88 -44.16
N ASN A 247 4.72 -11.73 -45.48
CA ASN A 247 4.18 -10.52 -46.10
C ASN A 247 2.73 -10.78 -46.53
N TRP A 248 1.81 -9.97 -46.03
CA TRP A 248 0.40 -10.12 -46.34
C TRP A 248 -0.18 -8.84 -46.93
N LYS A 249 -0.93 -9.00 -48.02
CA LYS A 249 -1.63 -7.90 -48.67
C LYS A 249 -3.02 -7.74 -48.04
N ILE A 250 -3.34 -6.53 -47.59
CA ILE A 250 -4.60 -6.17 -46.96
C ILE A 250 -5.23 -5.07 -47.81
N SER A 251 -6.42 -5.30 -48.35
CA SER A 251 -7.18 -4.27 -49.06
C SER A 251 -8.34 -3.84 -48.17
N LEU A 252 -8.42 -2.55 -47.86
CA LEU A 252 -9.57 -1.94 -47.18
C LEU A 252 -10.14 -0.87 -48.10
N LYS A 253 -11.46 -0.88 -48.28
CA LYS A 253 -12.19 0.19 -48.94
C LYS A 253 -12.15 1.46 -48.08
N PRO A 254 -12.35 2.64 -48.68
CA PRO A 254 -12.46 3.88 -47.91
C PRO A 254 -13.51 3.74 -46.81
N ASP A 255 -13.18 4.19 -45.60
CA ASP A 255 -14.05 4.13 -44.43
C ASP A 255 -14.45 2.70 -43.96
N GLU A 256 -13.79 1.66 -44.48
CA GLU A 256 -13.99 0.27 -44.06
C GLU A 256 -13.26 -0.06 -42.76
N THR A 257 -13.92 -0.84 -41.90
CA THR A 257 -13.29 -1.52 -40.76
C THR A 257 -13.15 -3.00 -41.09
N GLY A 258 -11.93 -3.52 -40.99
CA GLY A 258 -11.61 -4.91 -41.31
C GLY A 258 -10.82 -5.59 -40.20
N VAL A 259 -10.90 -6.92 -40.17
CA VAL A 259 -10.09 -7.76 -39.28
C VAL A 259 -9.33 -8.76 -40.13
N VAL A 260 -8.02 -8.78 -39.95
CA VAL A 260 -7.16 -9.71 -40.67
C VAL A 260 -6.69 -10.79 -39.72
N ASN A 261 -6.92 -12.05 -40.10
CA ASN A 261 -6.58 -13.22 -39.32
C ASN A 261 -5.32 -13.87 -39.90
N PHE A 262 -4.32 -14.10 -39.06
CA PHE A 262 -3.07 -14.73 -39.45
C PHE A 262 -2.88 -15.99 -38.63
N ASN A 263 -2.63 -17.11 -39.30
CA ASN A 263 -2.02 -18.27 -38.67
C ASN A 263 -0.51 -18.10 -38.83
N ILE A 264 0.20 -18.18 -37.72
CA ILE A 264 1.66 -18.00 -37.68
C ILE A 264 2.32 -19.27 -37.16
N PRO A 265 3.58 -19.53 -37.52
CA PRO A 265 4.38 -20.56 -36.88
C PRO A 265 4.43 -20.32 -35.35
N PRO A 266 4.56 -21.37 -34.52
CA PRO A 266 4.71 -21.23 -33.07
C PRO A 266 5.82 -20.22 -32.71
N SER A 267 5.42 -19.07 -32.17
CA SER A 267 6.30 -17.91 -32.01
C SER A 267 6.32 -17.39 -30.58
N LYS A 268 7.52 -16.98 -30.11
CA LYS A 268 7.70 -16.30 -28.82
C LYS A 268 7.43 -14.79 -28.91
N GLY A 269 7.45 -14.24 -30.11
CA GLY A 269 7.18 -12.84 -30.35
C GLY A 269 6.85 -12.56 -31.79
N VAL A 270 6.23 -11.41 -32.01
CA VAL A 270 5.77 -10.95 -33.31
C VAL A 270 6.06 -9.46 -33.45
N ASN A 271 6.62 -9.09 -34.61
CA ASN A 271 6.80 -7.71 -35.03
C ASN A 271 5.86 -7.47 -36.22
N ILE A 272 5.11 -6.37 -36.18
CA ILE A 272 4.11 -6.03 -37.18
C ILE A 272 4.41 -4.60 -37.66
N ASP A 273 4.69 -4.44 -38.94
CA ASP A 273 4.82 -3.14 -39.59
C ASP A 273 3.86 -3.04 -40.78
N PHE A 274 3.56 -1.80 -41.19
CA PHE A 274 2.62 -1.52 -42.27
C PHE A 274 3.30 -0.73 -43.38
N SER A 275 3.09 -1.16 -44.62
CA SER A 275 3.49 -0.39 -45.81
C SER A 275 2.30 -0.18 -46.74
N GLY A 276 2.22 1.00 -47.36
CA GLY A 276 1.14 1.38 -48.28
C GLY A 276 1.69 1.91 -49.60
N ALA A 277 0.92 1.76 -50.68
CA ALA A 277 1.34 2.21 -52.02
C ALA A 277 1.56 3.74 -52.11
N ASP A 278 0.85 4.52 -51.27
CA ASP A 278 0.88 5.99 -51.29
C ASP A 278 1.33 6.63 -49.96
N ALA A 279 2.18 5.94 -49.18
CA ALA A 279 2.59 6.37 -47.82
C ALA A 279 1.45 6.52 -46.78
N ARG A 280 0.23 6.11 -47.12
CA ARG A 280 -0.95 6.09 -46.23
C ARG A 280 -0.94 4.82 -45.37
N LEU A 281 -1.23 4.96 -44.07
CA LEU A 281 -1.16 3.88 -43.08
C LEU A 281 -2.53 3.70 -42.41
N PRO A 282 -2.95 2.45 -42.13
CA PRO A 282 -4.26 2.19 -41.53
C PRO A 282 -4.27 2.56 -40.05
N TRP A 283 -5.44 2.88 -39.52
CA TRP A 283 -5.65 2.88 -38.08
C TRP A 283 -5.63 1.44 -37.56
N VAL A 284 -5.00 1.23 -36.41
CA VAL A 284 -4.92 -0.06 -35.73
C VAL A 284 -5.63 0.07 -34.38
N ASP A 285 -6.75 -0.62 -34.24
CA ASP A 285 -7.59 -0.52 -33.05
C ASP A 285 -7.09 -1.44 -31.92
N ALA A 286 -6.60 -2.62 -32.29
CA ALA A 286 -6.00 -3.61 -31.39
C ALA A 286 -5.31 -4.73 -32.16
N VAL A 287 -4.53 -5.54 -31.44
CA VAL A 287 -4.08 -6.87 -31.88
C VAL A 287 -4.56 -7.91 -30.87
N ASN A 288 -5.07 -9.04 -31.34
CA ASN A 288 -5.42 -10.19 -30.49
C ASN A 288 -4.37 -11.29 -30.67
N LEU A 289 -3.77 -11.73 -29.57
CA LEU A 289 -2.69 -12.72 -29.52
C LEU A 289 -3.20 -14.05 -28.96
N GLU A 290 -3.22 -15.10 -29.77
CA GLU A 290 -3.76 -16.40 -29.37
C GLU A 290 -2.79 -17.57 -29.62
N THR A 291 -2.90 -18.62 -28.79
CA THR A 291 -2.27 -19.94 -28.98
C THR A 291 -3.15 -20.81 -29.90
N ALA A 292 -2.80 -22.08 -30.15
CA ALA A 292 -3.64 -22.97 -30.95
C ALA A 292 -5.03 -23.26 -30.33
N GLN A 293 -5.10 -23.43 -29.01
CA GLN A 293 -6.29 -23.93 -28.31
C GLN A 293 -6.33 -23.44 -26.85
N GLY A 294 -7.50 -23.50 -26.23
CA GLY A 294 -7.73 -23.10 -24.83
C GLY A 294 -8.64 -21.88 -24.71
N LEU A 295 -8.67 -21.30 -23.51
CA LEU A 295 -9.50 -20.14 -23.20
C LEU A 295 -8.73 -18.83 -23.39
N VAL A 296 -9.29 -17.93 -24.20
CA VAL A 296 -8.76 -16.58 -24.42
C VAL A 296 -9.54 -15.59 -23.57
N TYR A 297 -8.86 -14.85 -22.71
CA TYR A 297 -9.47 -13.83 -21.86
C TYR A 297 -9.04 -12.43 -22.32
N ASN A 298 -9.89 -11.78 -23.10
CA ASN A 298 -9.65 -10.45 -23.65
C ASN A 298 -10.04 -9.38 -22.63
N THR A 299 -9.12 -8.46 -22.33
CA THR A 299 -9.34 -7.35 -21.40
C THR A 299 -9.32 -6.04 -22.17
N VAL A 300 -10.37 -5.23 -22.07
CA VAL A 300 -10.42 -3.86 -22.60
C VAL A 300 -10.68 -2.89 -21.46
N CYS A 301 -9.61 -2.28 -20.96
CA CYS A 301 -9.63 -1.34 -19.85
C CYS A 301 -9.71 0.11 -20.35
N ARG A 302 -10.63 0.91 -19.78
CA ARG A 302 -10.77 2.35 -20.02
C ARG A 302 -10.86 3.12 -18.70
N MET A 303 -9.70 3.37 -18.10
CA MET A 303 -9.58 4.06 -16.81
C MET A 303 -10.24 5.45 -16.83
N GLY A 304 -11.13 5.70 -15.87
CA GLY A 304 -11.76 7.01 -15.65
C GLY A 304 -12.80 7.39 -16.70
N THR A 305 -13.55 6.41 -17.22
CA THR A 305 -14.61 6.62 -18.22
C THR A 305 -15.95 6.11 -17.70
N PHE A 306 -17.06 6.58 -18.26
CA PHE A 306 -18.38 5.99 -18.06
C PHE A 306 -18.66 4.93 -19.13
N MET A 307 -19.45 3.92 -18.78
CA MET A 307 -19.84 2.89 -19.74
C MET A 307 -20.55 3.50 -20.95
N SER A 308 -21.38 4.52 -20.72
CA SER A 308 -22.17 5.19 -21.77
C SER A 308 -21.32 5.87 -22.84
N TRP A 309 -20.07 6.19 -22.57
CA TRP A 309 -19.19 6.83 -23.55
C TRP A 309 -18.84 5.91 -24.72
N LEU A 310 -18.98 4.59 -24.54
CA LEU A 310 -18.84 3.62 -25.62
C LEU A 310 -19.87 3.81 -26.74
N ASN A 311 -21.00 4.50 -26.47
CA ASN A 311 -21.97 4.88 -27.50
C ASN A 311 -21.35 5.74 -28.63
N MET A 312 -20.22 6.44 -28.37
CA MET A 312 -19.49 7.21 -29.39
C MET A 312 -18.88 6.33 -30.48
N ILE A 313 -18.69 5.04 -30.24
CA ILE A 313 -18.04 4.16 -31.22
C ILE A 313 -19.03 3.88 -32.37
N PRO A 314 -18.66 4.08 -33.64
CA PRO A 314 -19.52 3.80 -34.79
C PRO A 314 -19.87 2.32 -34.90
N GLU A 315 -21.08 2.01 -35.37
CA GLU A 315 -21.52 0.61 -35.53
C GLU A 315 -20.68 -0.11 -36.57
N LYS A 316 -20.38 0.55 -37.68
CA LYS A 316 -19.45 0.10 -38.71
C LYS A 316 -18.05 -0.25 -38.18
N ASN A 317 -17.63 0.29 -37.03
CA ASN A 317 -16.34 -0.03 -36.40
C ASN A 317 -16.47 -1.15 -35.35
N LEU A 318 -17.63 -1.26 -34.70
CA LEU A 318 -17.94 -2.26 -33.68
C LEU A 318 -18.25 -3.62 -34.29
N GLU A 319 -19.20 -3.67 -35.22
CA GLU A 319 -19.79 -4.91 -35.71
C GLU A 319 -18.75 -5.85 -36.36
N PRO A 320 -17.91 -5.41 -37.31
CA PRO A 320 -16.92 -6.29 -37.93
C PRO A 320 -15.92 -6.83 -36.91
N SER A 321 -15.50 -5.97 -35.98
CA SER A 321 -14.50 -6.31 -34.95
C SER A 321 -15.03 -7.34 -33.95
N ILE A 322 -16.23 -7.11 -33.41
CA ILE A 322 -16.83 -8.03 -32.43
C ILE A 322 -17.19 -9.37 -33.08
N LYS A 323 -17.75 -9.35 -34.30
CA LYS A 323 -18.04 -10.57 -35.05
C LYS A 323 -16.79 -11.38 -35.37
N ALA A 324 -15.69 -10.72 -35.72
CA ALA A 324 -14.42 -11.40 -36.00
C ALA A 324 -13.71 -11.91 -34.74
N LEU A 325 -13.80 -11.19 -33.62
CA LEU A 325 -13.30 -11.66 -32.34
C LEU A 325 -14.09 -12.89 -31.87
N ALA A 326 -15.40 -12.93 -32.15
CA ALA A 326 -16.32 -14.02 -31.81
C ALA A 326 -16.26 -14.40 -30.32
N PRO A 327 -16.56 -13.47 -29.39
CA PRO A 327 -16.60 -13.75 -27.97
C PRO A 327 -17.78 -14.68 -27.62
N ASP A 328 -17.57 -15.61 -26.70
CA ASP A 328 -18.62 -16.50 -26.17
C ASP A 328 -19.29 -15.91 -24.93
N LEU A 329 -18.57 -15.04 -24.20
CA LEU A 329 -19.05 -14.25 -23.07
C LEU A 329 -18.54 -12.82 -23.17
N ILE A 330 -19.43 -11.84 -23.06
CA ILE A 330 -19.09 -10.42 -22.96
C ILE A 330 -19.43 -9.92 -21.55
N ILE A 331 -18.45 -9.34 -20.86
CA ILE A 331 -18.56 -8.81 -19.50
C ILE A 331 -18.38 -7.29 -19.55
N PHE A 332 -19.24 -6.55 -18.86
CA PHE A 332 -19.09 -5.12 -18.62
C PHE A 332 -18.97 -4.83 -17.12
N GLN A 333 -17.93 -4.11 -16.72
CA GLN A 333 -17.65 -3.72 -15.33
C GLN A 333 -17.41 -2.20 -15.19
N TRP A 334 -18.46 -1.47 -14.78
CA TRP A 334 -18.47 -0.02 -14.53
C TRP A 334 -19.42 0.29 -13.37
N GLY A 335 -19.52 1.56 -13.00
CA GLY A 335 -20.50 2.06 -12.04
C GLY A 335 -19.87 2.92 -10.95
N MET A 336 -18.56 2.82 -10.75
CA MET A 336 -17.85 3.59 -9.73
C MET A 336 -17.80 5.07 -10.08
N ASN A 337 -17.39 5.40 -11.31
CA ASN A 337 -17.33 6.78 -11.78
C ASN A 337 -18.74 7.38 -11.87
N GLU A 338 -19.73 6.60 -12.30
CA GLU A 338 -21.12 7.01 -12.41
C GLU A 338 -21.76 7.26 -11.04
N ALA A 339 -21.45 6.45 -10.02
CA ALA A 339 -21.91 6.71 -8.64
C ALA A 339 -21.35 8.02 -8.08
N ILE A 340 -20.08 8.33 -8.38
CA ILE A 340 -19.43 9.58 -7.95
C ILE A 340 -20.10 10.79 -8.61
N GLU A 341 -20.38 10.71 -9.92
CA GLU A 341 -21.06 11.79 -10.63
C GLU A 341 -22.50 11.98 -10.19
N LEU A 342 -23.24 10.88 -9.93
CA LEU A 342 -24.61 10.96 -9.44
C LEU A 342 -24.72 11.76 -8.13
N GLN A 343 -23.70 11.68 -7.27
CA GLN A 343 -23.60 12.49 -6.06
C GLN A 343 -23.25 13.95 -6.32
N GLN A 344 -22.28 14.20 -7.20
CA GLN A 344 -21.60 15.51 -7.29
C GLN A 344 -22.19 16.43 -8.36
N ASN A 345 -22.84 15.87 -9.37
CA ASN A 345 -23.23 16.58 -10.58
C ASN A 345 -24.74 16.62 -10.75
N LYS A 346 -25.33 17.79 -10.51
CA LYS A 346 -26.78 18.01 -10.65
C LYS A 346 -27.33 17.76 -12.06
N GLN A 347 -26.47 17.70 -13.08
CA GLN A 347 -26.87 17.42 -14.46
C GLN A 347 -26.79 15.93 -14.82
N PHE A 348 -26.21 15.09 -13.95
CA PHE A 348 -26.16 13.65 -14.12
C PHE A 348 -27.26 13.00 -13.26
N SER A 349 -28.32 12.48 -13.89
CA SER A 349 -29.44 11.85 -13.20
C SER A 349 -29.44 10.34 -13.37
N ALA A 350 -30.14 9.64 -12.46
CA ALA A 350 -30.34 8.19 -12.54
C ALA A 350 -31.04 7.77 -13.85
N GLU A 351 -32.00 8.56 -14.31
CA GLU A 351 -32.71 8.33 -15.58
C GLU A 351 -31.77 8.45 -16.78
N LEU A 352 -30.89 9.47 -16.78
CA LEU A 352 -29.91 9.67 -17.84
C LEU A 352 -28.93 8.49 -17.88
N TYR A 353 -28.41 8.07 -16.72
CA TYR A 353 -27.56 6.90 -16.60
C TYR A 353 -28.24 5.63 -17.13
N LYS A 354 -29.48 5.34 -16.69
CA LYS A 354 -30.23 4.16 -17.11
C LYS A 354 -30.46 4.19 -18.62
N ALA A 355 -30.88 5.33 -19.19
CA ALA A 355 -31.15 5.46 -20.61
C ALA A 355 -29.89 5.23 -21.48
N GLN A 356 -28.77 5.89 -21.16
CA GLN A 356 -27.56 5.78 -21.97
C GLN A 356 -26.87 4.42 -21.85
N THR A 357 -26.85 3.85 -20.64
CA THR A 357 -26.30 2.52 -20.40
C THR A 357 -27.15 1.44 -21.08
N THR A 358 -28.48 1.53 -20.97
CA THR A 358 -29.40 0.61 -21.68
C THR A 358 -29.21 0.70 -23.19
N ARG A 359 -29.02 1.90 -23.76
CA ARG A 359 -28.73 2.10 -25.19
C ARG A 359 -27.49 1.34 -25.61
N TRP A 360 -26.39 1.45 -24.86
CA TRP A 360 -25.14 0.75 -25.15
C TRP A 360 -25.31 -0.77 -25.09
N LEU A 361 -25.87 -1.28 -23.99
CA LEU A 361 -26.04 -2.71 -23.75
C LEU A 361 -26.98 -3.37 -24.77
N SER A 362 -28.09 -2.70 -25.11
CA SER A 362 -29.03 -3.18 -26.12
C SER A 362 -28.38 -3.21 -27.51
N ARG A 363 -27.59 -2.18 -27.84
CA ARG A 363 -26.89 -2.08 -29.12
C ARG A 363 -25.87 -3.19 -29.30
N ILE A 364 -24.98 -3.42 -28.33
CA ILE A 364 -23.95 -4.47 -28.47
C ILE A 364 -24.57 -5.88 -28.50
N LYS A 365 -25.65 -6.11 -27.75
CA LYS A 365 -26.41 -7.37 -27.79
C LYS A 365 -27.08 -7.57 -29.16
N GLY A 366 -27.60 -6.51 -29.77
CA GLY A 366 -28.16 -6.55 -31.13
C GLY A 366 -27.11 -6.86 -32.20
N ILE A 367 -25.90 -6.31 -32.06
CA ILE A 367 -24.77 -6.56 -32.97
C ILE A 367 -24.29 -8.01 -32.89
N TYR A 368 -24.23 -8.59 -31.68
CA TYR A 368 -23.70 -9.94 -31.47
C TYR A 368 -24.54 -10.76 -30.47
N PRO A 369 -25.72 -11.26 -30.90
CA PRO A 369 -26.64 -11.97 -30.01
C PRO A 369 -26.16 -13.39 -29.62
N ASP A 370 -25.14 -13.94 -30.28
CA ASP A 370 -24.62 -15.30 -30.07
C ASP A 370 -23.77 -15.47 -28.80
N ALA A 371 -23.30 -14.37 -28.22
CA ALA A 371 -22.62 -14.35 -26.93
C ALA A 371 -23.62 -14.32 -25.77
N ASP A 372 -23.25 -14.91 -24.64
CA ASP A 372 -23.90 -14.59 -23.38
C ASP A 372 -23.27 -13.33 -22.78
N PHE A 373 -24.01 -12.64 -21.92
CA PHE A 373 -23.66 -11.31 -21.43
C PHE A 373 -23.73 -11.24 -19.92
N MET A 374 -22.81 -10.48 -19.32
CA MET A 374 -22.73 -10.31 -17.88
C MET A 374 -22.41 -8.86 -17.50
N LEU A 375 -23.11 -8.36 -16.49
CA LEU A 375 -22.77 -7.12 -15.79
C LEU A 375 -22.13 -7.44 -14.44
N ILE A 376 -21.00 -6.80 -14.16
CA ILE A 376 -20.38 -6.80 -12.83
C ILE A 376 -20.57 -5.40 -12.25
N GLY A 377 -21.26 -5.33 -11.11
CA GLY A 377 -21.58 -4.06 -10.46
C GLY A 377 -20.37 -3.34 -9.85
N PRO A 378 -20.57 -2.09 -9.39
CA PRO A 378 -19.56 -1.38 -8.63
C PRO A 378 -19.32 -2.01 -7.26
N ILE A 379 -18.20 -1.62 -6.64
CA ILE A 379 -17.82 -1.97 -5.27
C ILE A 379 -18.14 -0.81 -4.34
N GLU A 380 -17.91 -0.97 -3.04
CA GLU A 380 -18.04 0.17 -2.12
C GLU A 380 -16.98 1.23 -2.43
N ALA A 381 -17.42 2.48 -2.56
CA ALA A 381 -16.55 3.64 -2.62
C ALA A 381 -16.73 4.48 -1.35
N ILE A 382 -15.66 5.10 -0.87
CA ILE A 382 -15.76 6.04 0.25
C ILE A 382 -15.35 7.42 -0.25
N ASN A 383 -16.22 8.40 -0.02
CA ASN A 383 -15.92 9.80 -0.29
C ASN A 383 -15.69 10.55 1.03
N THR A 384 -14.77 11.51 1.01
CA THR A 384 -14.52 12.39 2.17
C THR A 384 -15.39 13.63 2.05
N TRP A 385 -16.45 13.71 2.85
CA TRP A 385 -17.38 14.82 2.87
C TRP A 385 -17.33 15.53 4.23
N HIS A 386 -17.05 16.83 4.25
CA HIS A 386 -16.78 17.63 5.47
C HIS A 386 -15.81 16.97 6.47
N GLY A 387 -14.76 16.30 5.97
CA GLY A 387 -13.76 15.64 6.82
C GLY A 387 -14.22 14.31 7.45
N LYS A 388 -15.44 13.84 7.16
CA LYS A 388 -15.91 12.49 7.47
C LYS A 388 -15.81 11.61 6.24
N ALA A 389 -15.17 10.46 6.38
CA ALA A 389 -15.15 9.43 5.36
C ALA A 389 -16.48 8.66 5.43
N LEU A 390 -17.31 8.78 4.39
CA LEU A 390 -18.64 8.19 4.32
C LEU A 390 -18.74 7.28 3.10
N ALA A 391 -19.43 6.15 3.25
CA ALA A 391 -19.76 5.28 2.13
C ALA A 391 -20.61 6.05 1.11
N LEU A 392 -20.29 5.89 -0.17
CA LEU A 392 -21.01 6.50 -1.28
C LEU A 392 -22.33 5.75 -1.49
N VAL A 393 -23.43 6.30 -1.00
CA VAL A 393 -24.74 5.64 -0.99
C VAL A 393 -25.24 5.39 -2.41
N GLU A 394 -24.88 6.27 -3.35
CA GLU A 394 -25.20 6.25 -4.77
C GLU A 394 -24.72 4.96 -5.48
N VAL A 395 -23.74 4.26 -4.91
CA VAL A 395 -23.31 2.92 -5.37
C VAL A 395 -24.49 1.94 -5.38
N HIS A 396 -25.36 1.99 -4.37
CA HIS A 396 -26.53 1.12 -4.29
C HIS A 396 -27.54 1.40 -5.40
N GLU A 397 -27.70 2.68 -5.73
CA GLU A 397 -28.62 3.08 -6.79
C GLU A 397 -28.13 2.58 -8.16
N ILE A 398 -26.82 2.69 -8.41
CA ILE A 398 -26.19 2.11 -9.60
C ILE A 398 -26.35 0.58 -9.64
N ILE A 399 -26.09 -0.13 -8.53
CA ILE A 399 -26.26 -1.60 -8.44
C ILE A 399 -27.72 -1.99 -8.76
N ARG A 400 -28.69 -1.27 -8.17
CA ARG A 400 -30.12 -1.51 -8.42
C ARG A 400 -30.45 -1.34 -9.90
N MET A 401 -30.05 -0.22 -10.50
CA MET A 401 -30.31 0.05 -11.92
C MET A 401 -29.63 -0.96 -12.85
N GLN A 402 -28.38 -1.33 -12.58
CA GLN A 402 -27.67 -2.35 -13.37
C GLN A 402 -28.31 -3.73 -13.27
N ARG A 403 -28.81 -4.10 -12.08
CA ARG A 403 -29.55 -5.34 -11.89
C ARG A 403 -30.88 -5.35 -12.65
N GLU A 404 -31.62 -4.24 -12.62
CA GLU A 404 -32.84 -4.07 -13.43
C GLU A 404 -32.53 -4.20 -14.92
N MET A 405 -31.52 -3.47 -15.43
CA MET A 405 -31.09 -3.54 -16.84
C MET A 405 -30.64 -4.96 -17.22
N ALA A 406 -29.88 -5.65 -16.35
CA ALA A 406 -29.48 -7.03 -16.58
C ALA A 406 -30.69 -7.96 -16.72
N LYS A 407 -31.71 -7.78 -15.88
CA LYS A 407 -32.94 -8.57 -15.94
C LYS A 407 -33.73 -8.29 -17.21
N GLU A 408 -33.93 -7.02 -17.55
CA GLU A 408 -34.65 -6.56 -18.75
C GLU A 408 -33.98 -7.08 -20.04
N LEU A 409 -32.65 -7.10 -20.09
CA LEU A 409 -31.87 -7.52 -21.27
C LEU A 409 -31.46 -9.00 -21.25
N GLY A 410 -31.88 -9.78 -20.25
CA GLY A 410 -31.54 -11.20 -20.12
C GLY A 410 -30.03 -11.45 -19.99
N MET A 411 -29.34 -10.65 -19.18
CA MET A 411 -27.91 -10.74 -18.87
C MET A 411 -27.71 -11.31 -17.47
N ALA A 412 -26.58 -11.97 -17.22
CA ALA A 412 -26.17 -12.30 -15.85
C ALA A 412 -25.73 -11.04 -15.10
N PHE A 413 -25.91 -11.02 -13.77
CA PHE A 413 -25.45 -9.94 -12.91
C PHE A 413 -24.67 -10.49 -11.72
N PHE A 414 -23.53 -9.87 -11.41
CA PHE A 414 -22.76 -10.13 -10.20
C PHE A 414 -22.59 -8.84 -9.41
N ASN A 415 -22.87 -8.94 -8.11
CA ASN A 415 -22.79 -7.84 -7.18
C ASN A 415 -21.53 -7.99 -6.28
N PRO A 416 -20.40 -7.37 -6.67
CA PRO A 416 -19.18 -7.46 -5.86
C PRO A 416 -19.29 -6.69 -4.55
N TYR A 417 -20.15 -5.67 -4.45
CA TYR A 417 -20.39 -4.93 -3.20
C TYR A 417 -20.83 -5.88 -2.07
N GLU A 418 -21.89 -6.65 -2.30
CA GLU A 418 -22.41 -7.61 -1.32
C GLU A 418 -21.46 -8.79 -1.13
N HIS A 419 -20.78 -9.23 -2.19
CA HIS A 419 -19.81 -10.32 -2.11
C HIS A 419 -18.67 -10.02 -1.13
N LEU A 420 -18.18 -8.78 -1.16
CA LEU A 420 -17.05 -8.35 -0.34
C LEU A 420 -17.46 -8.10 1.11
N GLY A 421 -18.74 -7.83 1.39
CA GLY A 421 -19.23 -7.62 2.76
C GLY A 421 -20.12 -6.39 2.94
N GLY A 422 -20.36 -5.62 1.87
CA GLY A 422 -21.23 -4.45 1.87
C GLY A 422 -20.63 -3.23 2.59
N GLU A 423 -21.47 -2.51 3.34
CA GLU A 423 -21.11 -1.22 3.95
C GLU A 423 -19.95 -1.34 4.95
N GLY A 424 -18.99 -0.42 4.84
CA GLY A 424 -17.79 -0.34 5.66
C GLY A 424 -16.66 -1.30 5.26
N GLN A 425 -16.92 -2.19 4.30
CA GLN A 425 -15.95 -3.19 3.87
C GLN A 425 -14.71 -2.57 3.22
N MET A 426 -14.87 -1.48 2.47
CA MET A 426 -13.76 -0.80 1.82
C MET A 426 -12.74 -0.26 2.85
N PHE A 427 -13.19 0.19 4.03
CA PHE A 427 -12.27 0.55 5.11
C PHE A 427 -11.45 -0.65 5.62
N GLU A 428 -12.08 -1.80 5.78
CA GLU A 428 -11.39 -3.03 6.20
C GLU A 428 -10.44 -3.55 5.12
N MET A 429 -10.80 -3.40 3.85
CA MET A 429 -9.91 -3.72 2.73
C MET A 429 -8.70 -2.80 2.69
N VAL A 430 -8.86 -1.50 2.96
CA VAL A 430 -7.71 -0.58 3.12
C VAL A 430 -6.84 -1.00 4.32
N LYS A 431 -7.47 -1.32 5.47
CA LYS A 431 -6.80 -1.77 6.70
C LYS A 431 -5.92 -3.00 6.47
N THR A 432 -6.43 -3.94 5.68
CA THR A 432 -5.79 -5.22 5.39
C THR A 432 -4.85 -5.17 4.17
N GLY A 433 -4.73 -4.00 3.52
CA GLY A 433 -3.88 -3.81 2.33
C GLY A 433 -4.44 -4.43 1.04
N LEU A 434 -5.74 -4.75 1.03
CA LEU A 434 -6.48 -5.21 -0.15
C LEU A 434 -6.96 -4.03 -1.02
N ALA A 435 -7.18 -2.85 -0.43
CA ALA A 435 -7.51 -1.62 -1.16
C ALA A 435 -6.46 -0.53 -0.96
N ILE A 436 -6.38 0.38 -1.92
CA ILE A 436 -5.52 1.57 -1.88
C ILE A 436 -6.17 2.59 -0.95
N SER A 437 -5.36 3.44 -0.32
CA SER A 437 -5.83 4.47 0.62
C SER A 437 -6.70 5.58 0.00
N ASP A 438 -7.01 5.50 -1.29
CA ASP A 438 -8.04 6.31 -1.93
C ASP A 438 -9.46 5.76 -1.71
N HIS A 439 -9.58 4.61 -1.02
CA HIS A 439 -10.83 3.95 -0.68
C HIS A 439 -11.77 3.73 -1.88
N THR A 440 -11.18 3.53 -3.06
CA THR A 440 -11.90 3.33 -4.32
C THR A 440 -11.27 2.20 -5.13
N HIS A 441 -9.93 2.14 -5.19
CA HIS A 441 -9.22 1.17 -6.02
C HIS A 441 -8.63 0.03 -5.21
N PHE A 442 -8.55 -1.16 -5.81
CA PHE A 442 -7.88 -2.31 -5.20
C PHE A 442 -6.36 -2.23 -5.33
N THR A 443 -5.66 -2.85 -4.38
CA THR A 443 -4.29 -3.31 -4.64
C THR A 443 -4.34 -4.57 -5.50
N VAL A 444 -3.19 -5.00 -6.04
CA VAL A 444 -3.10 -6.29 -6.77
C VAL A 444 -3.63 -7.45 -5.91
N LYS A 445 -3.41 -7.42 -4.59
CA LYS A 445 -3.93 -8.44 -3.66
C LYS A 445 -5.45 -8.38 -3.51
N GLY A 446 -6.04 -7.19 -3.49
CA GLY A 446 -7.50 -7.04 -3.43
C GLY A 446 -8.21 -7.51 -4.69
N GLY A 447 -7.65 -7.21 -5.86
CA GLY A 447 -8.19 -7.72 -7.13
C GLY A 447 -8.08 -9.23 -7.24
N GLU A 448 -6.96 -9.81 -6.80
CA GLU A 448 -6.80 -11.27 -6.70
C GLU A 448 -7.78 -11.90 -5.71
N ASN A 449 -8.05 -11.24 -4.57
CA ASN A 449 -9.05 -11.68 -3.60
C ASN A 449 -10.48 -11.66 -4.19
N LEU A 450 -10.83 -10.62 -4.95
CA LEU A 450 -12.10 -10.57 -5.66
C LEU A 450 -12.18 -11.68 -6.73
N ALA A 451 -11.09 -11.97 -7.44
CA ALA A 451 -11.03 -13.07 -8.40
C ALA A 451 -11.18 -14.44 -7.74
N GLU A 452 -10.58 -14.63 -6.56
CA GLU A 452 -10.69 -15.83 -5.74
C GLU A 452 -12.12 -16.06 -5.23
N GLY A 453 -12.88 -14.99 -5.00
CA GLY A 453 -14.29 -15.10 -4.64
C GLY A 453 -15.23 -15.28 -5.84
N PHE A 454 -15.00 -14.53 -6.93
CA PHE A 454 -15.86 -14.56 -8.11
C PHE A 454 -15.75 -15.86 -8.91
N TYR A 455 -14.52 -16.32 -9.18
CA TYR A 455 -14.29 -17.45 -10.08
C TYR A 455 -14.96 -18.76 -9.61
N PRO A 456 -14.81 -19.17 -8.33
CA PRO A 456 -15.48 -20.38 -7.83
C PRO A 456 -17.01 -20.30 -7.90
N MET A 457 -17.60 -19.11 -7.67
CA MET A 457 -19.04 -18.93 -7.80
C MET A 457 -19.51 -19.17 -9.25
N LEU A 458 -18.79 -18.61 -10.23
CA LEU A 458 -19.08 -18.83 -11.64
C LEU A 458 -18.88 -20.31 -12.03
N MET A 459 -17.84 -20.96 -11.51
CA MET A 459 -17.59 -22.39 -11.76
C MET A 459 -18.62 -23.30 -11.09
N ASN A 460 -19.20 -22.90 -9.95
CA ASN A 460 -20.33 -23.60 -9.36
C ASN A 460 -21.59 -23.53 -10.23
N ALA A 461 -21.86 -22.37 -10.84
CA ALA A 461 -22.94 -22.23 -11.82
C ALA A 461 -22.70 -23.11 -13.06
N TYR A 462 -21.46 -23.16 -13.56
CA TYR A 462 -21.04 -24.05 -14.64
C TYR A 462 -21.25 -25.54 -14.30
N LYS A 463 -20.76 -25.99 -13.14
CA LYS A 463 -20.96 -27.37 -12.64
C LYS A 463 -22.45 -27.71 -12.57
N SER A 464 -23.26 -26.81 -12.01
CA SER A 464 -24.72 -26.99 -11.91
C SER A 464 -25.37 -27.14 -13.28
N SER A 465 -24.97 -26.31 -14.26
CA SER A 465 -25.50 -26.38 -15.64
C SER A 465 -25.14 -27.68 -16.38
N THR A 466 -24.10 -28.38 -15.94
CA THR A 466 -23.64 -29.66 -16.53
C THR A 466 -24.08 -30.88 -15.71
N GLY A 467 -24.95 -30.69 -14.72
CA GLY A 467 -25.46 -31.77 -13.84
C GLY A 467 -24.43 -32.30 -12.84
N ARG A 468 -23.32 -31.57 -12.61
CA ARG A 468 -22.28 -31.91 -11.64
C ARG A 468 -22.55 -31.24 -10.30
N ALA A 469 -22.27 -31.93 -9.19
CA ALA A 469 -22.42 -31.37 -7.85
C ALA A 469 -21.50 -30.14 -7.66
N GLY A 470 -22.08 -29.02 -7.23
CA GLY A 470 -21.34 -27.79 -6.89
C GLY A 470 -20.58 -27.91 -5.57
N ASP A 471 -19.51 -27.12 -5.40
CA ASP A 471 -18.78 -27.04 -4.14
C ASP A 471 -19.48 -26.10 -3.16
N VAL A 472 -20.10 -26.65 -2.12
CA VAL A 472 -20.84 -25.90 -1.07
C VAL A 472 -19.92 -24.96 -0.26
N LYS A 473 -18.59 -25.21 -0.24
CA LYS A 473 -17.61 -24.36 0.44
C LYS A 473 -17.20 -23.09 -0.33
N ALA A 474 -17.56 -22.98 -1.61
CA ALA A 474 -17.12 -21.90 -2.49
C ALA A 474 -18.06 -20.67 -2.52
N THR A 475 -19.10 -20.65 -1.69
CA THR A 475 -20.12 -19.57 -1.63
C THR A 475 -20.02 -18.68 -0.40
N GLY A 476 -18.96 -18.79 0.40
CA GLY A 476 -18.74 -17.91 1.54
C GLY A 476 -18.37 -16.49 1.08
N THR A 477 -18.98 -15.48 1.69
CA THR A 477 -18.50 -14.08 1.66
C THR A 477 -16.99 -14.06 1.88
N ALA A 478 -16.26 -13.29 1.06
CA ALA A 478 -14.81 -13.24 1.08
C ALA A 478 -14.27 -13.14 2.53
N LEU A 479 -13.32 -14.02 2.85
CA LEU A 479 -12.64 -14.19 4.13
C LEU A 479 -11.96 -12.88 4.60
N ILE A 480 -12.71 -11.94 5.20
CA ILE A 480 -12.13 -10.74 5.82
C ILE A 480 -12.64 -10.52 7.26
N ARG A 481 -13.68 -11.23 7.71
CA ARG A 481 -14.11 -11.20 9.12
C ARG A 481 -13.25 -12.10 10.02
N GLU A 482 -11.97 -11.79 10.16
CA GLU A 482 -11.34 -11.97 11.46
C GLU A 482 -11.59 -10.70 12.26
N GLU A 483 -12.36 -10.79 13.35
CA GLU A 483 -12.36 -9.77 14.41
C GLU A 483 -10.94 -9.69 14.99
N LYS A 484 -10.06 -8.95 14.31
CA LYS A 484 -8.72 -8.69 14.80
C LYS A 484 -8.85 -7.71 15.96
N ARG A 485 -8.61 -8.21 17.18
CA ARG A 485 -8.35 -7.38 18.36
C ARG A 485 -7.32 -6.32 17.98
N GLU A 486 -7.69 -5.06 18.12
CA GLU A 486 -6.76 -3.96 17.80
C GLU A 486 -5.66 -3.90 18.86
N PRO A 487 -4.38 -3.99 18.48
CA PRO A 487 -3.29 -3.93 19.43
C PRO A 487 -3.19 -2.54 20.06
N ILE A 488 -2.68 -2.48 21.29
CA ILE A 488 -2.48 -1.19 21.97
C ILE A 488 -1.29 -0.48 21.30
N MET A 489 -1.56 0.59 20.54
CA MET A 489 -0.54 1.43 19.88
C MET A 489 -0.36 2.77 20.60
N PHE A 490 0.86 3.34 20.61
CA PHE A 490 1.16 4.59 21.34
C PHE A 490 0.30 5.80 20.95
N ASN A 491 -0.15 5.87 19.69
CA ASN A 491 -1.03 6.91 19.15
C ASN A 491 -2.53 6.54 19.23
N SER A 492 -2.89 5.47 19.94
CA SER A 492 -4.29 5.03 20.11
C SER A 492 -4.92 5.53 21.41
N LYS A 493 -6.25 5.62 21.42
CA LYS A 493 -7.04 5.90 22.65
C LYS A 493 -6.80 4.82 23.72
N SER A 494 -6.70 3.55 23.30
CA SER A 494 -6.41 2.40 24.17
C SER A 494 -5.11 2.58 24.96
N PHE A 495 -4.08 3.18 24.35
CA PHE A 495 -2.82 3.45 25.06
C PHE A 495 -2.95 4.54 26.13
N VAL A 496 -3.76 5.57 25.89
CA VAL A 496 -4.01 6.62 26.89
C VAL A 496 -4.67 6.01 28.14
N TYR A 497 -5.70 5.16 27.95
CA TYR A 497 -6.35 4.45 29.05
C TYR A 497 -5.39 3.50 29.76
N PHE A 498 -4.65 2.68 29.00
CA PHE A 498 -3.63 1.78 29.54
C PHE A 498 -2.60 2.54 30.38
N MET A 499 -2.04 3.62 29.84
CA MET A 499 -1.06 4.44 30.53
C MET A 499 -1.64 5.10 31.79
N ALA A 500 -2.86 5.63 31.73
CA ALA A 500 -3.51 6.23 32.90
C ALA A 500 -3.66 5.22 34.04
N VAL A 501 -4.14 4.01 33.75
CA VAL A 501 -4.26 2.92 34.74
C VAL A 501 -2.89 2.54 35.30
N VAL A 502 -1.89 2.36 34.44
CA VAL A 502 -0.52 2.04 34.86
C VAL A 502 0.06 3.11 35.76
N LEU A 503 -0.10 4.40 35.43
CA LEU A 503 0.41 5.50 36.25
C LEU A 503 -0.28 5.61 37.60
N VAL A 504 -1.60 5.42 37.66
CA VAL A 504 -2.36 5.44 38.92
C VAL A 504 -1.90 4.31 39.82
N ILE A 505 -1.90 3.07 39.34
CA ILE A 505 -1.52 1.91 40.16
C ILE A 505 -0.04 1.96 40.53
N ALA A 506 0.86 2.26 39.59
CA ALA A 506 2.28 2.40 39.89
C ALA A 506 2.57 3.56 40.86
N GLY A 507 1.75 4.61 40.84
CA GLY A 507 1.78 5.72 41.79
C GLY A 507 1.30 5.33 43.19
N LEU A 508 0.23 4.52 43.29
CA LEU A 508 -0.23 3.95 44.56
C LEU A 508 0.81 3.01 45.18
N LEU A 509 1.52 2.25 44.35
CA LEU A 509 2.60 1.35 44.75
C LEU A 509 3.95 2.07 44.98
N SER A 510 4.01 3.40 44.93
CA SER A 510 5.27 4.16 45.09
C SER A 510 6.01 3.89 46.40
N ARG A 511 5.28 3.59 47.48
CA ARG A 511 5.85 3.22 48.79
C ARG A 511 6.23 1.72 48.89
N LEU A 512 5.93 0.94 47.86
CA LEU A 512 6.18 -0.50 47.78
C LEU A 512 7.00 -0.82 46.51
N PRO A 513 8.29 -0.44 46.43
CA PRO A 513 9.06 -0.46 45.18
C PRO A 513 9.14 -1.82 44.48
N ARG A 514 9.21 -2.92 45.24
CA ARG A 514 9.23 -4.28 44.68
C ARG A 514 7.92 -4.63 43.97
N PHE A 515 6.78 -4.37 44.62
CA PHE A 515 5.45 -4.58 44.04
C PHE A 515 5.20 -3.65 42.85
N ARG A 516 5.71 -2.41 42.91
CA ARG A 516 5.65 -1.47 41.79
C ARG A 516 6.37 -2.02 40.56
N VAL A 517 7.59 -2.54 40.70
CA VAL A 517 8.34 -3.11 39.57
C VAL A 517 7.67 -4.38 39.06
N ALA A 518 7.16 -5.25 39.93
CA ALA A 518 6.40 -6.43 39.52
C ALA A 518 5.12 -6.05 38.75
N PHE A 519 4.40 -5.03 39.21
CA PHE A 519 3.22 -4.51 38.51
C PHE A 519 3.59 -3.93 37.14
N ILE A 520 4.65 -3.14 37.03
CA ILE A 520 5.06 -2.59 35.72
C ILE A 520 5.49 -3.72 34.78
N LEU A 521 6.18 -4.76 35.27
CA LEU A 521 6.47 -5.95 34.46
C LEU A 521 5.18 -6.64 33.98
N ALA A 522 4.18 -6.80 34.85
CA ALA A 522 2.89 -7.38 34.47
C ALA A 522 2.17 -6.52 33.43
N ALA A 523 2.13 -5.20 33.61
CA ALA A 523 1.59 -4.25 32.63
C ALA A 523 2.35 -4.31 31.30
N SER A 524 3.67 -4.50 31.36
CA SER A 524 4.53 -4.72 30.21
C SER A 524 4.18 -5.98 29.41
N CYS A 525 3.99 -7.10 30.12
CA CYS A 525 3.54 -8.34 29.52
C CYS A 525 2.13 -8.19 28.92
N MET A 526 1.20 -7.52 29.61
CA MET A 526 -0.15 -7.27 29.10
C MET A 526 -0.11 -6.40 27.82
N PHE A 527 0.71 -5.36 27.79
CA PHE A 527 0.90 -4.54 26.60
C PHE A 527 1.42 -5.37 25.42
N TYR A 528 2.39 -6.26 25.66
CA TYR A 528 2.91 -7.16 24.63
C TYR A 528 1.85 -8.19 24.15
N LEU A 529 1.09 -8.77 25.08
CA LEU A 529 0.01 -9.73 24.80
C LEU A 529 -1.13 -9.11 23.98
N SER A 530 -1.30 -7.79 24.00
CA SER A 530 -2.32 -7.11 23.18
C SER A 530 -2.10 -7.29 21.68
N TRP A 531 -0.88 -7.64 21.25
CA TRP A 531 -0.57 -7.93 19.86
C TRP A 531 -0.91 -9.37 19.49
N GLN A 532 -0.23 -10.34 20.12
CA GLN A 532 -0.50 -11.76 20.00
C GLN A 532 -0.07 -12.48 21.27
N VAL A 533 -0.74 -13.59 21.59
CA VAL A 533 -0.51 -14.31 22.87
C VAL A 533 0.76 -15.17 22.82
N TRP A 534 0.96 -15.96 21.77
CA TRP A 534 2.05 -16.95 21.69
C TRP A 534 3.48 -16.38 21.72
N PRO A 535 3.80 -15.18 21.18
CA PRO A 535 5.19 -14.71 21.13
C PRO A 535 5.80 -14.40 22.50
N ILE A 536 4.97 -14.21 23.53
CA ILE A 536 5.44 -13.95 24.90
C ILE A 536 6.36 -15.07 25.42
N VAL A 537 6.17 -16.29 24.95
CA VAL A 537 7.00 -17.45 25.32
C VAL A 537 8.44 -17.23 24.87
N PHE A 538 8.66 -16.67 23.66
CA PHE A 538 10.00 -16.35 23.16
C PHE A 538 10.59 -15.10 23.82
N LEU A 539 9.76 -14.11 24.15
CA LEU A 539 10.20 -12.95 24.90
C LEU A 539 10.71 -13.37 26.28
N LEU A 540 9.88 -14.06 27.08
CA LEU A 540 10.22 -14.39 28.46
C LEU A 540 11.16 -15.59 28.57
N GLY A 541 10.96 -16.63 27.75
CA GLY A 541 11.75 -17.86 27.78
C GLY A 541 13.21 -17.65 27.41
N ILE A 542 13.48 -16.97 26.28
CA ILE A 542 14.86 -16.67 25.88
C ILE A 542 15.50 -15.63 26.81
N SER A 543 14.72 -14.69 27.35
CA SER A 543 15.22 -13.79 28.41
C SER A 543 15.67 -14.58 29.64
N ALA A 544 14.84 -15.52 30.13
CA ALA A 544 15.20 -16.35 31.26
C ALA A 544 16.46 -17.18 31.00
N LEU A 545 16.59 -17.74 29.79
CA LEU A 545 17.81 -18.42 29.37
C LEU A 545 19.03 -17.49 29.46
N ASP A 546 18.98 -16.30 28.86
CA ASP A 546 20.10 -15.34 28.88
C ASP A 546 20.48 -14.87 30.29
N TYR A 547 19.51 -14.76 31.19
CA TYR A 547 19.76 -14.48 32.61
C TYR A 547 20.65 -15.56 33.25
N PHE A 548 20.27 -16.83 33.10
CA PHE A 548 21.04 -17.94 33.67
C PHE A 548 22.40 -18.12 32.99
N LEU A 549 22.48 -17.90 31.68
CA LEU A 549 23.74 -17.94 30.94
C LEU A 549 24.70 -16.84 31.43
N ALA A 550 24.20 -15.64 31.73
CA ALA A 550 25.02 -14.56 32.28
C ALA A 550 25.60 -14.89 33.66
N LEU A 551 24.83 -15.53 34.54
CA LEU A 551 25.34 -16.04 35.83
C LEU A 551 26.36 -17.18 35.61
N GLY A 552 26.14 -18.03 34.60
CA GLY A 552 27.10 -19.05 34.18
C GLY A 552 28.44 -18.47 33.71
N ILE A 553 28.41 -17.33 33.00
CA ILE A 553 29.61 -16.59 32.57
C ILE A 553 30.40 -16.10 33.79
N GLU A 554 29.74 -15.45 34.75
CA GLU A 554 30.40 -14.97 35.97
C GLU A 554 31.01 -16.13 36.76
N ASN A 555 30.26 -17.23 36.96
CA ASN A 555 30.77 -18.42 37.64
C ASN A 555 31.99 -19.04 36.94
N ALA A 556 32.04 -19.01 35.60
CA ALA A 556 33.21 -19.45 34.85
C ALA A 556 34.40 -18.51 35.02
N GLN A 557 34.17 -17.19 34.99
CA GLN A 557 35.19 -16.16 35.21
C GLN A 557 35.79 -16.25 36.61
N LEU A 558 34.97 -16.50 37.64
CA LEU A 558 35.43 -16.74 39.00
C LEU A 558 36.30 -18.00 39.13
N ARG A 559 36.11 -18.98 38.24
CA ARG A 559 36.94 -20.21 38.14
C ARG A 559 38.12 -20.08 37.17
N GLY A 560 38.47 -18.86 36.74
CA GLY A 560 39.59 -18.58 35.84
C GLY A 560 39.33 -18.91 34.36
N ARG A 561 38.09 -19.23 33.96
CA ARG A 561 37.70 -19.51 32.56
C ARG A 561 36.98 -18.31 31.95
N ARG A 562 37.03 -18.13 30.63
CA ARG A 562 36.31 -17.02 29.95
C ARG A 562 34.78 -17.18 29.91
N GLY A 563 34.24 -18.39 30.06
CA GLY A 563 32.79 -18.64 29.94
C GLY A 563 32.23 -18.54 28.51
N SER A 564 33.08 -18.63 27.47
CA SER A 564 32.67 -18.41 26.08
C SER A 564 31.55 -19.32 25.59
N GLN A 565 31.47 -20.57 26.08
CA GLN A 565 30.39 -21.52 25.75
C GLN A 565 28.99 -20.96 26.03
N TYR A 566 28.83 -20.21 27.12
CA TYR A 566 27.54 -19.63 27.52
C TYR A 566 27.13 -18.49 26.59
N VAL A 567 28.10 -17.67 26.15
CA VAL A 567 27.83 -16.61 25.16
C VAL A 567 27.51 -17.20 23.79
N VAL A 568 28.24 -18.24 23.37
CA VAL A 568 27.93 -18.93 22.11
C VAL A 568 26.52 -19.50 22.16
N LEU A 569 26.12 -20.13 23.26
CA LEU A 569 24.74 -20.62 23.43
C LEU A 569 23.71 -19.48 23.41
N SER A 570 23.98 -18.34 24.06
CA SER A 570 23.14 -17.14 24.01
C SER A 570 23.00 -16.60 22.58
N LEU A 571 24.10 -16.54 21.83
CA LEU A 571 24.13 -16.12 20.42
C LEU A 571 23.30 -17.06 19.54
N LEU A 572 23.51 -18.38 19.66
CA LEU A 572 22.77 -19.38 18.89
C LEU A 572 21.28 -19.34 19.19
N ALA A 573 20.88 -19.22 20.46
CA ALA A 573 19.48 -19.15 20.84
C ALA A 573 18.79 -17.87 20.31
N ASN A 574 19.42 -16.70 20.51
CA ASN A 574 18.87 -15.41 20.08
C ASN A 574 18.82 -15.27 18.55
N LEU A 575 19.93 -15.58 17.86
CA LEU A 575 20.00 -15.48 16.41
C LEU A 575 19.23 -16.61 15.71
N GLY A 576 19.14 -17.80 16.32
CA GLY A 576 18.35 -18.92 15.81
C GLY A 576 16.85 -18.60 15.80
N VAL A 577 16.31 -18.07 16.90
CA VAL A 577 14.92 -17.62 16.97
C VAL A 577 14.67 -16.49 15.95
N LEU A 578 15.58 -15.50 15.88
CA LEU A 578 15.47 -14.44 14.88
C LEU A 578 15.52 -14.98 13.44
N PHE A 579 16.36 -15.97 13.16
CA PHE A 579 16.48 -16.61 11.85
C PHE A 579 15.20 -17.33 11.45
N ILE A 580 14.65 -18.17 12.32
CA ILE A 580 13.43 -18.94 12.05
C ILE A 580 12.27 -18.01 11.67
N PHE A 581 12.02 -16.98 12.47
CA PHE A 581 10.85 -16.11 12.24
C PHE A 581 11.07 -15.04 11.16
N LYS A 582 12.30 -14.58 10.93
CA LYS A 582 12.55 -13.44 10.05
C LYS A 582 13.20 -13.81 8.72
N TYR A 583 14.11 -14.78 8.71
CA TYR A 583 15.00 -15.00 7.58
C TYR A 583 14.82 -16.36 6.89
N PHE A 584 14.18 -17.34 7.54
CA PHE A 584 14.01 -18.68 7.00
C PHE A 584 13.33 -18.67 5.62
N ASP A 585 12.19 -18.00 5.50
CA ASP A 585 11.44 -17.94 4.24
C ASP A 585 12.21 -17.19 3.14
N PHE A 586 12.94 -16.12 3.51
CA PHE A 586 13.79 -15.38 2.58
C PHE A 586 14.92 -16.24 2.01
N PHE A 587 15.68 -16.93 2.86
CA PHE A 587 16.76 -17.81 2.41
C PHE A 587 16.23 -19.03 1.65
N SER A 588 15.08 -19.58 2.05
CA SER A 588 14.44 -20.69 1.33
C SER A 588 14.03 -20.27 -0.08
N THR A 589 13.44 -19.08 -0.23
CA THR A 589 13.09 -18.51 -1.54
C THR A 589 14.35 -18.26 -2.38
N LEU A 590 15.36 -17.61 -1.79
CA LEU A 590 16.63 -17.33 -2.49
C LEU A 590 17.34 -18.60 -2.98
N ILE A 591 17.41 -19.64 -2.15
CA ILE A 591 18.03 -20.91 -2.54
C ILE A 591 17.19 -21.60 -3.62
N SER A 592 15.86 -21.58 -3.50
CA SER A 592 14.96 -22.14 -4.51
C SER A 592 15.15 -21.44 -5.87
N ASP A 593 15.26 -20.11 -5.88
CA ASP A 593 15.50 -19.32 -7.09
C ASP A 593 16.85 -19.66 -7.73
N VAL A 594 17.92 -19.78 -6.93
CA VAL A 594 19.26 -20.12 -7.40
C VAL A 594 19.34 -21.55 -7.94
N LEU A 595 18.72 -22.52 -7.26
CA LEU A 595 18.68 -23.91 -7.72
C LEU A 595 17.82 -24.06 -8.98
N SER A 596 16.72 -23.32 -9.07
CA SER A 596 15.81 -23.32 -10.23
C SER A 596 16.44 -22.70 -11.47
N ALA A 597 17.45 -21.84 -11.33
CA ALA A 597 18.26 -21.36 -12.45
C ALA A 597 19.13 -22.46 -13.08
N GLY A 598 19.36 -23.58 -12.39
CA GLY A 598 20.18 -24.73 -12.80
C GLY A 598 19.45 -25.88 -13.47
N ALA A 599 18.29 -25.64 -14.09
CA ALA A 599 17.44 -26.60 -14.83
C ALA A 599 16.57 -27.58 -14.00
N HIS A 600 16.64 -27.57 -12.67
CA HIS A 600 15.71 -28.32 -11.81
C HIS A 600 14.96 -27.38 -10.87
N ARG A 601 13.62 -27.29 -11.02
CA ARG A 601 12.77 -26.56 -10.06
C ARG A 601 12.74 -27.33 -8.74
N ILE A 602 13.45 -26.82 -7.75
CA ILE A 602 13.43 -27.33 -6.38
C ILE A 602 12.75 -26.26 -5.53
N ASP A 603 11.51 -26.52 -5.15
CA ASP A 603 10.75 -25.66 -4.25
C ASP A 603 11.03 -26.08 -2.80
N LEU A 604 11.75 -25.25 -2.05
CA LEU A 604 11.95 -25.47 -0.62
C LEU A 604 10.69 -25.08 0.18
N PRO A 605 10.38 -25.79 1.28
CA PRO A 605 9.21 -25.47 2.11
C PRO A 605 9.37 -24.10 2.79
N LEU A 606 8.29 -23.32 2.79
CA LEU A 606 8.18 -22.05 3.53
C LEU A 606 7.41 -22.27 4.83
N LEU A 607 7.86 -21.65 5.92
CA LEU A 607 7.20 -21.72 7.22
C LEU A 607 5.97 -20.80 7.29
N LYS A 608 6.02 -19.62 6.65
CA LYS A 608 4.92 -18.63 6.63
C LYS A 608 4.36 -18.29 8.02
N VAL A 609 5.24 -18.24 9.03
CA VAL A 609 4.85 -17.95 10.41
C VAL A 609 4.89 -16.44 10.65
N ALA A 610 3.90 -15.92 11.38
CA ALA A 610 3.84 -14.50 11.74
C ALA A 610 5.07 -14.08 12.56
N LEU A 611 5.69 -12.95 12.17
CA LEU A 611 6.86 -12.40 12.87
C LEU A 611 6.46 -11.82 14.23
N PRO A 612 7.08 -12.26 15.35
CA PRO A 612 6.88 -11.63 16.65
C PRO A 612 7.27 -10.14 16.65
N VAL A 613 6.36 -9.28 17.06
CA VAL A 613 6.62 -7.83 17.15
C VAL A 613 7.77 -7.57 18.13
N GLY A 614 8.68 -6.68 17.75
CA GLY A 614 9.83 -6.29 18.57
C GLY A 614 10.98 -7.30 18.63
N ILE A 615 10.88 -8.47 17.97
CA ILE A 615 11.90 -9.54 18.07
C ILE A 615 13.31 -9.08 17.73
N SER A 616 13.44 -8.23 16.72
CA SER A 616 14.73 -7.69 16.33
C SER A 616 15.35 -6.79 17.43
N PHE A 617 14.52 -6.03 18.16
CA PHE A 617 14.96 -5.08 19.19
C PHE A 617 15.35 -5.79 20.49
N TYR A 618 14.46 -6.61 21.07
CA TYR A 618 14.78 -7.28 22.34
C TYR A 618 15.87 -8.34 22.19
N THR A 619 16.04 -8.93 21.00
CA THR A 619 17.19 -9.81 20.69
C THR A 619 18.50 -9.04 20.82
N PHE A 620 18.60 -7.83 20.26
CA PHE A 620 19.81 -7.01 20.37
C PHE A 620 20.09 -6.54 21.81
N GLN A 621 19.04 -6.26 22.58
CA GLN A 621 19.18 -5.93 24.01
C GLN A 621 19.77 -7.11 24.79
N ARG A 622 19.21 -8.31 24.65
CA ARG A 622 19.70 -9.53 25.32
C ARG A 622 21.13 -9.88 24.94
N LEU A 623 21.44 -9.83 23.64
CA LEU A 623 22.81 -10.06 23.14
C LEU A 623 23.80 -9.05 23.70
N SER A 624 23.42 -7.77 23.78
CA SER A 624 24.30 -6.74 24.34
C SER A 624 24.67 -7.03 25.80
N TYR A 625 23.70 -7.54 26.59
CA TYR A 625 23.91 -7.89 27.99
C TYR A 625 24.88 -9.08 28.14
N THR A 626 24.63 -10.20 27.47
CA THR A 626 25.48 -11.40 27.62
C THR A 626 26.89 -11.17 27.09
N ILE A 627 27.04 -10.40 26.01
CA ILE A 627 28.36 -10.01 25.47
C ILE A 627 29.09 -9.08 26.45
N ASP A 628 28.44 -8.07 27.04
CA ASP A 628 29.10 -7.13 27.95
C ASP A 628 29.51 -7.80 29.28
N VAL A 629 28.72 -8.76 29.79
CA VAL A 629 29.11 -9.60 30.94
C VAL A 629 30.35 -10.43 30.60
N TRP A 630 30.38 -11.06 29.43
CA TRP A 630 31.53 -11.86 28.98
C TRP A 630 32.79 -11.05 28.73
N ARG A 631 32.66 -9.83 28.18
CA ARG A 631 33.77 -8.89 28.03
C ARG A 631 34.26 -8.32 29.37
N GLY A 632 33.55 -8.58 30.47
CA GLY A 632 33.87 -8.02 31.79
C GLY A 632 33.56 -6.52 31.90
N HIS A 633 32.76 -5.96 31.00
CA HIS A 633 32.34 -4.56 31.04
C HIS A 633 31.28 -4.29 32.10
N MET A 634 30.56 -5.33 32.55
CA MET A 634 29.59 -5.27 33.63
C MET A 634 29.46 -6.63 34.34
N LYS A 635 28.99 -6.61 35.59
CA LYS A 635 28.57 -7.83 36.31
C LYS A 635 27.15 -8.23 35.91
N PRO A 636 26.80 -9.53 35.92
CA PRO A 636 25.42 -9.94 35.70
C PRO A 636 24.50 -9.43 36.83
N GLU A 637 23.23 -9.17 36.52
CA GLU A 637 22.21 -8.88 37.52
C GLU A 637 21.87 -10.16 38.30
N SER A 638 21.91 -10.07 39.63
CA SER A 638 21.68 -11.22 40.53
C SER A 638 20.21 -11.51 40.83
N ARG A 639 19.31 -10.60 40.43
CA ARG A 639 17.87 -10.71 40.66
C ARG A 639 17.13 -10.88 39.34
N PHE A 640 16.26 -11.89 39.29
CA PHE A 640 15.49 -12.20 38.10
C PHE A 640 14.49 -11.11 37.71
N LEU A 641 13.74 -10.57 38.67
CA LEU A 641 12.70 -9.57 38.41
C LEU A 641 13.21 -8.28 37.72
N PRO A 642 14.30 -7.64 38.19
CA PRO A 642 14.89 -6.48 37.51
C PRO A 642 15.38 -6.80 36.08
N PHE A 643 15.96 -7.97 35.88
CA PHE A 643 16.39 -8.41 34.55
C PHE A 643 15.20 -8.59 33.58
N MET A 644 14.13 -9.25 34.02
CA MET A 644 12.93 -9.44 33.21
C MET A 644 12.25 -8.10 32.87
N MET A 645 12.23 -7.19 33.83
CA MET A 645 11.76 -5.81 33.64
C MET A 645 12.62 -5.06 32.61
N TYR A 646 13.95 -5.19 32.65
CA TYR A 646 14.85 -4.58 31.65
C TYR A 646 14.48 -4.99 30.22
N VAL A 647 14.32 -6.28 29.95
CA VAL A 647 14.03 -6.75 28.58
C VAL A 647 12.59 -6.45 28.17
N SER A 648 11.63 -6.58 29.08
CA SER A 648 10.19 -6.51 28.75
C SER A 648 9.59 -5.12 28.90
N PHE A 649 10.37 -4.07 29.19
CA PHE A 649 9.84 -2.74 29.49
C PHE A 649 9.07 -2.14 28.30
N PHE A 650 7.74 -1.99 28.43
CA PHE A 650 6.87 -1.70 27.30
C PHE A 650 7.17 -0.39 26.56
N PRO A 651 7.66 0.70 27.20
CA PRO A 651 8.01 1.90 26.47
C PRO A 651 9.06 1.65 25.41
N GLN A 652 10.00 0.72 25.64
CA GLN A 652 11.05 0.39 24.67
C GLN A 652 10.81 -0.88 23.85
N LEU A 653 9.93 -1.77 24.32
CA LEU A 653 9.87 -3.18 23.88
C LEU A 653 9.65 -3.37 22.37
N LEU A 654 8.67 -2.68 21.77
CA LEU A 654 8.29 -2.96 20.38
C LEU A 654 9.25 -2.31 19.38
N ALA A 655 9.57 -1.03 19.59
CA ALA A 655 10.41 -0.24 18.68
C ALA A 655 11.04 1.00 19.33
N GLY A 656 11.20 1.01 20.67
CA GLY A 656 11.88 2.11 21.32
C GLY A 656 13.40 2.04 21.15
N PRO A 657 14.14 2.96 21.77
CA PRO A 657 15.61 2.91 21.77
C PRO A 657 16.13 1.53 22.23
N ILE A 658 17.15 1.01 21.55
CA ILE A 658 17.84 -0.22 21.98
C ILE A 658 18.68 0.13 23.21
N VAL A 659 18.11 -0.07 24.39
CA VAL A 659 18.73 0.33 25.65
C VAL A 659 19.71 -0.74 26.13
N ARG A 660 20.88 -0.26 26.57
CA ARG A 660 21.94 -1.13 27.11
C ARG A 660 21.70 -1.42 28.58
N ALA A 661 21.92 -2.68 28.96
CA ALA A 661 21.76 -3.14 30.34
C ALA A 661 22.61 -2.33 31.34
N LYS A 662 23.83 -1.96 30.94
CA LYS A 662 24.76 -1.15 31.76
C LYS A 662 24.22 0.24 32.14
N GLU A 663 23.26 0.77 31.37
CA GLU A 663 22.64 2.09 31.63
C GLU A 663 21.32 1.94 32.39
N PHE A 664 20.51 0.92 32.05
CA PHE A 664 19.17 0.76 32.60
C PHE A 664 19.13 0.04 33.95
N LEU A 665 19.89 -1.04 34.12
CA LEU A 665 19.85 -1.87 35.35
C LEU A 665 20.30 -1.10 36.61
N PRO A 666 21.33 -0.23 36.57
CA PRO A 666 21.68 0.59 37.72
C PRO A 666 20.54 1.53 38.13
N SER A 667 19.90 2.20 37.15
CA SER A 667 18.75 3.07 37.38
C SER A 667 17.56 2.30 37.97
N LEU A 668 17.28 1.10 37.44
CA LEU A 668 16.24 0.23 37.98
C LEU A 668 16.52 -0.21 39.42
N SER A 669 17.79 -0.51 39.74
CA SER A 669 18.23 -0.85 41.08
C SER A 669 18.08 0.32 42.06
N GLU A 670 18.35 1.54 41.64
CA GLU A 670 18.10 2.76 42.41
C GLU A 670 16.60 2.94 42.69
N LYS A 671 15.75 2.80 41.66
CA LYS A 671 14.29 2.93 41.79
C LYS A 671 13.63 1.83 42.64
N LEU A 672 14.26 0.66 42.74
CA LEU A 672 13.87 -0.39 43.68
C LEU A 672 14.14 -0.03 45.15
N ARG A 673 15.01 0.95 45.42
CA ARG A 673 15.29 1.44 46.77
C ARG A 673 14.40 2.63 47.12
N HIS A 674 14.27 3.60 46.21
CA HIS A 674 13.44 4.78 46.43
C HIS A 674 12.86 5.30 45.11
N PHE A 675 11.54 5.51 45.08
CA PHE A 675 10.85 6.08 43.94
C PHE A 675 10.47 7.53 44.17
N ALA A 676 11.09 8.42 43.39
CA ALA A 676 10.71 9.82 43.26
C ALA A 676 10.77 10.25 41.78
N VAL A 677 9.76 11.02 41.36
CA VAL A 677 9.70 11.70 40.07
C VAL A 677 9.42 13.18 40.33
N ASP A 678 10.27 14.02 39.79
CA ASP A 678 10.15 15.47 39.87
C ASP A 678 9.05 15.99 38.93
N LYS A 679 8.37 17.05 39.34
CA LYS A 679 7.40 17.81 38.53
C LYS A 679 8.01 18.21 37.19
N GLU A 680 9.26 18.68 37.16
CA GLU A 680 9.91 19.08 35.91
C GLU A 680 10.06 17.92 34.91
N LYS A 681 10.37 16.72 35.42
CA LYS A 681 10.47 15.51 34.59
C LYS A 681 9.11 15.09 34.05
N VAL A 682 8.04 15.21 34.84
CA VAL A 682 6.67 14.94 34.37
C VAL A 682 6.29 15.92 33.26
N LEU A 683 6.50 17.21 33.45
CA LEU A 683 6.16 18.23 32.44
C LEU A 683 6.98 18.06 31.16
N ALA A 684 8.27 17.74 31.28
CA ALA A 684 9.12 17.40 30.14
C ALA A 684 8.66 16.14 29.40
N ALA A 685 8.19 15.12 30.13
CA ALA A 685 7.67 13.90 29.55
C ALA A 685 6.39 14.14 28.73
N LEU A 686 5.48 14.96 29.27
CA LEU A 686 4.26 15.38 28.54
C LEU A 686 4.61 16.15 27.27
N PHE A 687 5.59 17.05 27.33
CA PHE A 687 6.09 17.75 26.14
C PHE A 687 6.58 16.77 25.06
N LEU A 688 7.37 15.75 25.44
CA LEU A 688 7.82 14.72 24.50
C LEU A 688 6.68 13.91 23.92
N ILE A 689 5.71 13.47 24.73
CA ILE A 689 4.55 12.70 24.27
C ILE A 689 3.73 13.52 23.26
N MET A 690 3.43 14.79 23.55
CA MET A 690 2.64 15.65 22.66
C MET A 690 3.38 15.95 21.35
N THR A 691 4.67 16.31 21.41
CA THR A 691 5.47 16.50 20.19
C THR A 691 5.62 15.22 19.38
N GLY A 692 5.65 14.07 20.06
CA GLY A 692 5.66 12.75 19.45
C GLY A 692 4.36 12.45 18.69
N LEU A 693 3.21 12.73 19.31
CA LEU A 693 1.88 12.58 18.71
C LEU A 693 1.71 13.44 17.44
N ILE A 694 2.14 14.70 17.47
CA ILE A 694 2.08 15.59 16.29
C ILE A 694 2.90 15.01 15.15
N LYS A 695 4.14 14.58 15.39
CA LYS A 695 5.02 14.01 14.37
C LYS A 695 4.46 12.71 13.79
N LYS A 696 3.99 11.80 14.66
CA LYS A 696 3.43 10.51 14.27
C LYS A 696 2.17 10.69 13.44
N THR A 697 1.23 11.50 13.91
CA THR A 697 -0.05 11.75 13.19
C THR A 697 0.17 12.48 11.87
N GLY A 698 1.10 13.46 11.82
CA GLY A 698 1.47 14.10 10.56
C GLY A 698 2.14 13.15 9.56
N ALA A 699 2.97 12.21 10.04
CA ALA A 699 3.54 11.17 9.21
C ALA A 699 2.47 10.19 8.69
N ASP A 700 1.51 9.80 9.52
CA ASP A 700 0.40 8.93 9.14
C ASP A 700 -0.49 9.59 8.07
N TRP A 701 -0.75 10.89 8.22
CA TRP A 701 -1.47 11.68 7.22
C TRP A 701 -0.72 11.74 5.88
N LEU A 702 0.61 12.00 5.89
CA LEU A 702 1.42 11.98 4.67
C LEU A 702 1.46 10.59 4.01
N ALA A 703 1.48 9.53 4.82
CA ALA A 703 1.45 8.15 4.35
C ALA A 703 0.21 7.89 3.50
N VAL A 704 -0.97 8.18 4.07
CA VAL A 704 -2.27 7.89 3.45
C VAL A 704 -2.53 8.77 2.23
N ASN A 705 -2.16 10.05 2.28
CA ASN A 705 -2.52 11.02 1.23
C ASN A 705 -1.62 10.98 0.00
N LEU A 706 -0.38 10.46 0.11
CA LEU A 706 0.54 10.39 -1.04
C LEU A 706 1.44 9.17 -1.02
N VAL A 707 2.17 8.94 0.07
CA VAL A 707 3.31 7.99 0.03
C VAL A 707 2.84 6.56 -0.24
N ASP A 708 1.85 6.06 0.50
CA ASP A 708 1.40 4.67 0.34
C ASP A 708 0.78 4.45 -1.05
N ARG A 709 0.11 5.46 -1.63
CA ARG A 709 -0.46 5.40 -2.98
C ARG A 709 0.64 5.26 -4.04
N VAL A 710 1.64 6.14 -4.00
CA VAL A 710 2.72 6.18 -4.99
C VAL A 710 3.61 4.94 -4.90
N PHE A 711 3.96 4.49 -3.69
CA PHE A 711 4.85 3.33 -3.53
C PHE A 711 4.16 1.98 -3.76
N THR A 712 2.83 1.89 -3.58
CA THR A 712 2.07 0.65 -3.84
C THR A 712 1.73 0.49 -5.32
N SER A 713 1.52 1.59 -6.04
CA SER A 713 1.12 1.57 -7.44
C SER A 713 1.83 2.66 -8.25
N PRO A 714 3.18 2.64 -8.32
CA PRO A 714 3.96 3.69 -8.95
C PRO A 714 3.61 3.92 -10.42
N GLN A 715 3.13 2.90 -11.12
CA GLN A 715 2.66 2.99 -12.50
C GLN A 715 1.52 4.01 -12.72
N MET A 716 0.77 4.37 -11.66
CA MET A 716 -0.32 5.34 -11.73
C MET A 716 0.14 6.80 -11.64
N PHE A 717 1.41 7.07 -11.33
CA PHE A 717 1.88 8.39 -10.94
C PHE A 717 2.97 8.92 -11.88
N SER A 718 3.01 10.24 -12.02
CA SER A 718 3.99 10.96 -12.84
C SER A 718 5.38 11.04 -12.19
N SER A 719 6.35 11.59 -12.92
CA SER A 719 7.69 11.88 -12.40
C SER A 719 7.66 12.85 -11.21
N LEU A 720 6.93 13.97 -11.32
CA LEU A 720 6.83 14.96 -10.25
C LEU A 720 6.12 14.40 -9.01
N GLU A 721 5.07 13.60 -9.18
CA GLU A 721 4.38 12.91 -8.09
C GLU A 721 5.32 11.91 -7.39
N THR A 722 6.12 11.17 -8.17
CA THR A 722 7.11 10.21 -7.67
C THR A 722 8.21 10.88 -6.85
N VAL A 723 8.78 11.99 -7.35
CA VAL A 723 9.82 12.76 -6.63
C VAL A 723 9.24 13.38 -5.35
N THR A 724 8.04 13.95 -5.43
CA THR A 724 7.36 14.50 -4.24
C THR A 724 7.11 13.43 -3.19
N ALA A 725 6.74 12.21 -3.61
CA ALA A 725 6.57 11.09 -2.71
C ALA A 725 7.87 10.64 -2.02
N LEU A 726 9.05 10.77 -2.66
CA LEU A 726 10.34 10.48 -2.01
C LEU A 726 10.65 11.48 -0.88
N TYR A 727 10.38 12.76 -1.11
CA TYR A 727 10.53 13.78 -0.05
C TYR A 727 9.48 13.59 1.05
N ALA A 728 8.22 13.35 0.68
CA ALA A 728 7.15 13.04 1.63
C ALA A 728 7.49 11.80 2.47
N TYR A 729 8.08 10.77 1.86
CA TYR A 729 8.54 9.58 2.58
C TYR A 729 9.68 9.88 3.54
N THR A 730 10.62 10.77 3.18
CA THR A 730 11.68 11.24 4.09
C THR A 730 11.09 11.88 5.35
N VAL A 731 10.03 12.67 5.18
CA VAL A 731 9.28 13.26 6.30
C VAL A 731 8.53 12.19 7.08
N GLN A 732 7.82 11.28 6.40
CA GLN A 732 7.05 10.21 7.01
C GLN A 732 7.94 9.29 7.87
N ILE A 733 9.00 8.72 7.29
CA ILE A 733 9.86 7.76 8.01
C ILE A 733 10.49 8.39 9.26
N TYR A 734 10.87 9.68 9.18
CA TYR A 734 11.37 10.40 10.33
C TYR A 734 10.28 10.74 11.35
N GLY A 735 9.15 11.29 10.90
CA GLY A 735 8.05 11.72 11.75
C GLY A 735 7.40 10.55 12.50
N ASP A 736 7.22 9.42 11.80
CA ASP A 736 6.72 8.17 12.38
C ASP A 736 7.66 7.65 13.47
N PHE A 737 8.95 7.47 13.13
CA PHE A 737 9.88 6.84 14.06
C PHE A 737 10.33 7.76 15.19
N SER A 738 10.66 9.02 14.88
CA SER A 738 10.97 10.00 15.93
C SER A 738 9.74 10.31 16.77
N GLY A 739 8.53 10.28 16.20
CA GLY A 739 7.29 10.44 16.94
C GLY A 739 7.08 9.30 17.94
N TYR A 740 7.21 8.06 17.48
CA TYR A 740 7.15 6.86 18.31
C TYR A 740 8.18 6.91 19.45
N THR A 741 9.45 7.20 19.15
CA THR A 741 10.50 7.20 20.19
C THR A 741 10.32 8.32 21.20
N ASP A 742 9.80 9.49 20.81
CA ASP A 742 9.54 10.58 21.76
C ASP A 742 8.40 10.21 22.73
N MET A 743 7.34 9.56 22.23
CA MET A 743 6.27 9.02 23.09
C MET A 743 6.77 7.91 24.02
N ALA A 744 7.63 7.02 23.52
CA ALA A 744 8.28 5.98 24.31
C ALA A 744 9.17 6.57 25.43
N VAL A 745 10.04 7.52 25.11
CA VAL A 745 10.93 8.20 26.07
C VAL A 745 10.10 8.96 27.10
N GLY A 746 9.09 9.72 26.68
CA GLY A 746 8.20 10.42 27.61
C GLY A 746 7.44 9.46 28.53
N SER A 747 6.91 8.37 27.98
CA SER A 747 6.24 7.32 28.77
C SER A 747 7.16 6.71 29.84
N ALA A 748 8.41 6.42 29.48
CA ALA A 748 9.40 5.95 30.44
C ALA A 748 9.72 6.99 31.52
N MET A 749 9.84 8.26 31.13
CA MET A 749 10.09 9.36 32.08
C MET A 749 8.96 9.53 33.09
N LEU A 750 7.69 9.36 32.69
CA LEU A 750 6.54 9.36 33.62
C LEU A 750 6.63 8.23 34.65
N LEU A 751 7.18 7.08 34.25
CA LEU A 751 7.45 5.94 35.15
C LEU A 751 8.74 6.10 35.96
N GLY A 752 9.50 7.17 35.73
CA GLY A 752 10.74 7.51 36.43
C GLY A 752 12.01 6.93 35.84
N TYR A 753 11.97 6.42 34.60
CA TYR A 753 13.11 5.84 33.88
C TYR A 753 13.53 6.76 32.73
N ASN A 754 14.84 6.88 32.52
CA ASN A 754 15.39 7.62 31.38
C ASN A 754 15.84 6.63 30.32
N LEU A 755 15.36 6.81 29.09
CA LEU A 755 15.82 6.05 27.92
C LEU A 755 16.81 6.90 27.10
N THR A 756 17.60 6.23 26.27
CA THR A 756 18.54 6.89 25.36
C THR A 756 17.81 7.58 24.21
N LEU A 757 18.43 8.60 23.61
CA LEU A 757 17.87 9.30 22.46
C LEU A 757 18.16 8.53 21.17
N ASN A 758 17.16 8.42 20.30
CA ASN A 758 17.32 7.80 18.98
C ASN A 758 17.60 8.80 17.85
N PHE A 759 17.19 10.06 18.01
CA PHE A 759 17.25 11.06 16.93
C PHE A 759 17.81 12.40 17.40
N ASN A 760 18.63 13.02 16.55
CA ASN A 760 19.17 14.35 16.76
C ASN A 760 19.22 15.18 15.46
N ARG A 761 18.05 15.67 15.03
CA ARG A 761 17.85 16.46 13.78
C ARG A 761 18.59 15.84 12.57
N PRO A 762 18.30 14.57 12.21
CA PRO A 762 19.09 13.82 11.22
C PRO A 762 19.14 14.46 9.83
N LEU A 763 18.07 15.14 9.38
CA LEU A 763 18.07 15.81 8.07
C LEU A 763 18.92 17.09 7.99
N GLN A 764 19.53 17.52 9.12
CA GLN A 764 20.56 18.56 9.12
C GLN A 764 21.97 18.01 8.90
N CYS A 765 22.09 16.73 8.53
CA CYS A 765 23.38 16.07 8.32
C CYS A 765 24.13 16.67 7.12
N ILE A 766 25.44 16.86 7.27
CA ILE A 766 26.33 17.32 6.19
C ILE A 766 26.98 16.17 5.39
N SER A 767 26.75 14.92 5.83
CA SER A 767 27.29 13.68 5.26
C SER A 767 26.47 12.47 5.76
N ILE A 768 26.59 11.33 5.09
CA ILE A 768 26.02 10.05 5.53
C ILE A 768 26.67 9.58 6.85
N THR A 769 27.95 9.85 7.06
CA THR A 769 28.61 9.62 8.35
C THR A 769 28.01 10.45 9.48
N ASP A 770 27.62 11.71 9.22
CA ASP A 770 26.93 12.56 10.20
C ASP A 770 25.46 12.12 10.38
N PHE A 771 24.80 11.68 9.31
CA PHE A 771 23.45 11.11 9.38
C PHE A 771 23.37 9.95 10.37
N TRP A 772 24.26 8.96 10.30
CA TRP A 772 24.28 7.81 11.21
C TRP A 772 24.63 8.14 12.68
N LYS A 773 25.13 9.34 12.96
CA LYS A 773 25.31 9.84 14.34
C LYS A 773 24.06 10.52 14.88
N ARG A 774 23.07 10.79 14.02
CA ARG A 774 21.85 11.55 14.33
C ARG A 774 20.58 10.75 14.08
N TRP A 775 20.65 9.69 13.29
CA TRP A 775 19.57 8.79 12.93
C TRP A 775 19.73 7.46 13.64
N HIS A 776 18.64 6.97 14.26
CA HIS A 776 18.58 5.67 14.93
C HIS A 776 19.84 5.35 15.76
N ILE A 777 20.23 6.30 16.62
CA ILE A 777 21.53 6.33 17.31
C ILE A 777 21.77 5.05 18.13
N SER A 778 20.74 4.51 18.78
CA SER A 778 20.88 3.26 19.55
C SER A 778 21.27 2.07 18.67
N LEU A 779 20.66 1.91 17.49
CA LEU A 779 21.02 0.87 16.52
C LEU A 779 22.42 1.09 15.94
N GLY A 780 22.71 2.32 15.50
CA GLY A 780 24.03 2.64 14.91
C GLY A 780 25.17 2.38 15.89
N THR A 781 25.00 2.76 17.16
CA THR A 781 26.00 2.47 18.20
C THR A 781 26.08 1.00 18.59
N TRP A 782 24.97 0.24 18.51
CA TRP A 782 24.97 -1.20 18.72
C TRP A 782 25.81 -1.90 17.64
N PHE A 783 25.52 -1.66 16.35
CA PHE A 783 26.29 -2.25 15.26
C PHE A 783 27.78 -1.87 15.33
N ARG A 784 28.07 -0.62 15.69
CA ARG A 784 29.45 -0.16 15.87
C ARG A 784 30.17 -0.95 16.97
N ASP A 785 29.54 -1.09 18.14
CA ASP A 785 30.23 -1.59 19.35
C ASP A 785 30.28 -3.12 19.43
N TYR A 786 29.28 -3.82 18.89
CA TYR A 786 29.20 -5.28 18.96
C TYR A 786 29.65 -5.96 17.67
N LEU A 787 29.41 -5.37 16.49
CA LEU A 787 29.78 -5.98 15.20
C LEU A 787 31.04 -5.34 14.58
N TYR A 788 31.04 -4.03 14.32
CA TYR A 788 32.14 -3.36 13.63
C TYR A 788 33.48 -3.50 14.37
N PHE A 789 33.53 -3.19 15.67
CA PHE A 789 34.74 -3.41 16.47
C PHE A 789 35.06 -4.90 16.68
N GLY A 790 34.05 -5.78 16.65
CA GLY A 790 34.23 -7.23 16.67
C GLY A 790 35.02 -7.74 15.45
N LEU A 791 34.83 -7.13 14.28
CA LEU A 791 35.53 -7.45 13.02
C LEU A 791 36.91 -6.77 12.88
N GLY A 792 37.43 -6.17 13.96
CA GLY A 792 38.69 -5.43 13.96
C GLY A 792 38.54 -3.93 13.71
N GLY A 793 37.34 -3.44 13.40
CA GLY A 793 36.99 -2.03 13.29
C GLY A 793 37.93 -1.25 12.36
N ASN A 794 38.55 -0.19 12.90
CA ASN A 794 39.51 0.64 12.16
C ASN A 794 40.90 -0.02 11.98
N ARG A 795 41.17 -1.16 12.64
CA ARG A 795 42.50 -1.78 12.65
C ARG A 795 42.74 -2.72 11.48
N ARG A 796 41.70 -3.37 10.96
CA ARG A 796 41.77 -4.34 9.85
C ARG A 796 40.56 -4.20 8.93
N HIS A 797 40.78 -4.35 7.62
CA HIS A 797 39.74 -4.41 6.58
C HIS A 797 38.64 -3.34 6.68
N VAL A 798 38.99 -2.10 7.02
CA VAL A 798 38.03 -1.03 7.37
C VAL A 798 36.90 -0.87 6.34
N TYR A 799 37.22 -0.83 5.04
CA TYR A 799 36.23 -0.63 4.00
C TYR A 799 35.28 -1.83 3.84
N LEU A 800 35.82 -3.06 3.93
CA LEU A 800 35.00 -4.28 3.92
C LEU A 800 34.12 -4.36 5.17
N ASN A 801 34.66 -3.98 6.34
CA ASN A 801 33.89 -3.94 7.58
C ASN A 801 32.73 -2.93 7.49
N LEU A 802 32.93 -1.76 6.89
CA LEU A 802 31.85 -0.79 6.67
C LEU A 802 30.76 -1.35 5.75
N LEU A 803 31.14 -1.92 4.60
CA LEU A 803 30.19 -2.51 3.65
C LEU A 803 29.42 -3.68 4.29
N PHE A 804 30.12 -4.59 4.96
CA PHE A 804 29.52 -5.75 5.61
C PHE A 804 28.54 -5.33 6.71
N VAL A 805 28.96 -4.47 7.64
CA VAL A 805 28.10 -4.00 8.74
C VAL A 805 26.87 -3.29 8.20
N MET A 806 27.01 -2.46 7.18
CA MET A 806 25.85 -1.76 6.59
C MET A 806 24.93 -2.69 5.80
N SER A 807 25.46 -3.73 5.15
CA SER A 807 24.64 -4.75 4.47
C SER A 807 23.83 -5.57 5.47
N ILE A 808 24.44 -5.96 6.60
CA ILE A 808 23.74 -6.64 7.70
C ILE A 808 22.72 -5.71 8.37
N CYS A 809 23.03 -4.41 8.50
CA CYS A 809 22.08 -3.39 8.96
C CYS A 809 20.87 -3.27 8.01
N GLY A 810 21.11 -3.32 6.71
CA GLY A 810 20.06 -3.42 5.69
C GLY A 810 19.16 -4.63 5.92
N LEU A 811 19.73 -5.84 5.94
CA LEU A 811 18.98 -7.08 6.20
C LEU A 811 18.26 -7.08 7.56
N TRP A 812 18.83 -6.40 8.56
CA TRP A 812 18.16 -6.20 9.85
C TRP A 812 16.86 -5.39 9.72
N HIS A 813 16.73 -4.50 8.75
CA HIS A 813 15.47 -3.78 8.52
C HIS A 813 14.40 -4.67 7.87
N GLY A 814 14.75 -5.54 6.92
CA GLY A 814 13.81 -6.49 6.33
C GLY A 814 14.49 -7.60 5.53
N ALA A 815 13.79 -8.74 5.41
CA ALA A 815 14.29 -9.95 4.75
C ALA A 815 13.97 -9.94 3.24
N ASN A 816 14.54 -8.97 2.51
CA ASN A 816 14.43 -8.84 1.06
C ASN A 816 15.71 -8.20 0.48
N MET A 817 16.01 -8.47 -0.79
CA MET A 817 17.14 -7.92 -1.54
C MET A 817 17.16 -6.40 -1.61
N ASN A 818 15.99 -5.75 -1.69
CA ASN A 818 15.83 -4.30 -1.62
C ASN A 818 16.59 -3.71 -0.40
N TYR A 819 16.41 -4.32 0.78
CA TYR A 819 17.08 -3.90 2.01
C TYR A 819 18.57 -4.20 2.03
N PHE A 820 18.99 -5.34 1.47
CA PHE A 820 20.41 -5.66 1.31
C PHE A 820 21.12 -4.61 0.45
N PHE A 821 20.57 -4.29 -0.73
CA PHE A 821 21.13 -3.29 -1.63
C PHE A 821 21.09 -1.88 -1.03
N TRP A 822 20.05 -1.55 -0.26
CA TRP A 822 20.04 -0.30 0.51
C TRP A 822 21.20 -0.25 1.53
N GLY A 823 21.48 -1.36 2.22
CA GLY A 823 22.61 -1.48 3.13
C GLY A 823 23.95 -1.28 2.42
N VAL A 824 24.14 -1.95 1.27
CA VAL A 824 25.33 -1.78 0.42
C VAL A 824 25.48 -0.32 -0.04
N TYR A 825 24.39 0.30 -0.50
CA TYR A 825 24.34 1.70 -0.93
C TYR A 825 24.84 2.64 0.18
N MET A 826 24.30 2.50 1.40
CA MET A 826 24.73 3.31 2.54
C MET A 826 26.20 3.03 2.92
N GLY A 827 26.63 1.77 2.87
CA GLY A 827 28.01 1.37 3.11
C GLY A 827 29.01 1.98 2.11
N LEU A 828 28.65 2.03 0.83
CA LEU A 828 29.47 2.64 -0.22
C LEU A 828 29.69 4.13 0.05
N PHE A 829 28.65 4.89 0.43
CA PHE A 829 28.82 6.29 0.79
C PHE A 829 29.71 6.50 2.01
N LEU A 830 29.62 5.64 3.03
CA LEU A 830 30.54 5.69 4.18
C LEU A 830 31.99 5.42 3.79
N VAL A 831 32.22 4.48 2.85
CA VAL A 831 33.55 4.19 2.29
C VAL A 831 34.09 5.39 1.52
N LEU A 832 33.29 5.96 0.62
CA LEU A 832 33.66 7.12 -0.19
C LEU A 832 33.98 8.33 0.70
N GLU A 833 33.11 8.66 1.65
CA GLU A 833 33.33 9.78 2.57
C GLU A 833 34.61 9.62 3.39
N ARG A 834 34.91 8.40 3.84
CA ARG A 834 36.17 8.13 4.54
C ARG A 834 37.38 8.21 3.61
N ARG A 835 37.30 7.65 2.39
CA ARG A 835 38.40 7.62 1.41
C ARG A 835 38.79 9.01 0.94
N PHE A 836 37.80 9.89 0.79
CA PHE A 836 37.97 11.29 0.35
C PHE A 836 38.01 12.29 1.51
N LYS A 837 37.98 11.83 2.77
CA LYS A 837 37.96 12.67 3.98
C LYS A 837 36.84 13.72 3.98
N LEU A 838 35.72 13.41 3.34
CA LEU A 838 34.53 14.28 3.28
C LEU A 838 33.74 14.26 4.59
N ASN A 839 34.15 13.47 5.59
CA ASN A 839 33.49 13.34 6.89
C ASN A 839 33.91 14.41 7.92
N GLU A 840 34.45 15.55 7.46
CA GLU A 840 34.78 16.72 8.29
C GLU A 840 33.59 17.14 9.16
N LYS A 841 33.86 17.40 10.45
CA LYS A 841 32.81 17.56 11.48
C LYS A 841 32.17 18.94 11.52
N GLU A 842 32.85 19.97 11.01
CA GLU A 842 32.36 21.35 11.08
C GLU A 842 32.71 22.12 9.82
N ILE A 843 31.74 22.85 9.30
CA ILE A 843 31.87 23.70 8.12
C ILE A 843 31.40 25.08 8.52
N ALA A 844 32.36 25.99 8.70
CA ALA A 844 32.08 27.36 9.10
C ALA A 844 31.31 28.14 8.02
N ASN A 845 31.60 27.88 6.73
CA ASN A 845 30.93 28.55 5.62
C ASN A 845 29.46 28.04 5.49
N PRO A 846 28.45 28.93 5.65
CA PRO A 846 27.05 28.54 5.64
C PRO A 846 26.56 28.04 4.27
N VAL A 847 27.09 28.57 3.17
CA VAL A 847 26.73 28.14 1.81
C VAL A 847 27.26 26.74 1.54
N LYS A 848 28.54 26.48 1.87
CA LYS A 848 29.14 25.13 1.75
C LYS A 848 28.40 24.12 2.62
N ARG A 849 27.97 24.54 3.81
CA ARG A 849 27.16 23.70 4.72
C ARG A 849 25.78 23.40 4.12
N ALA A 850 25.06 24.40 3.62
CA ALA A 850 23.76 24.21 2.97
C ALA A 850 23.86 23.28 1.75
N PHE A 851 24.87 23.48 0.90
CA PHE A 851 25.13 22.61 -0.24
C PHE A 851 25.37 21.16 0.18
N ARG A 852 26.16 20.92 1.23
CA ARG A 852 26.39 19.56 1.73
C ARG A 852 25.18 18.91 2.35
N ILE A 853 24.34 19.68 3.04
CA ILE A 853 23.05 19.20 3.53
C ILE A 853 22.16 18.80 2.35
N PHE A 854 22.09 19.65 1.32
CA PHE A 854 21.32 19.35 0.11
C PHE A 854 21.80 18.04 -0.53
N VAL A 855 23.11 17.87 -0.75
CA VAL A 855 23.68 16.63 -1.32
C VAL A 855 23.36 15.42 -0.44
N ALA A 856 23.52 15.52 0.88
CA ALA A 856 23.19 14.43 1.79
C ALA A 856 21.71 14.03 1.70
N ILE A 857 20.80 15.00 1.58
CA ILE A 857 19.38 14.72 1.40
C ILE A 857 19.10 14.03 0.07
N GLN A 858 19.75 14.43 -1.03
CA GLN A 858 19.56 13.74 -2.31
C GLN A 858 20.01 12.28 -2.23
N ILE A 859 21.14 12.01 -1.57
CA ILE A 859 21.62 10.64 -1.34
C ILE A 859 20.61 9.84 -0.49
N LEU A 860 20.07 10.43 0.58
CA LEU A 860 19.05 9.78 1.41
C LEU A 860 17.76 9.50 0.62
N ALA A 861 17.26 10.51 -0.10
CA ALA A 861 16.05 10.39 -0.91
C ALA A 861 16.17 9.31 -1.99
N ALA A 862 17.32 9.25 -2.67
CA ALA A 862 17.62 8.19 -3.63
C ALA A 862 17.69 6.81 -2.96
N GLY A 863 18.27 6.71 -1.76
CA GLY A 863 18.27 5.48 -0.96
C GLY A 863 16.86 4.96 -0.68
N TRP A 864 15.85 5.84 -0.54
CA TRP A 864 14.48 5.40 -0.28
C TRP A 864 13.82 4.65 -1.43
N LEU A 865 14.31 4.77 -2.67
CA LEU A 865 13.90 3.92 -3.80
C LEU A 865 14.25 2.45 -3.57
N LEU A 866 15.26 2.15 -2.76
CA LEU A 866 15.65 0.80 -2.39
C LEU A 866 14.98 0.34 -1.08
N PHE A 867 14.50 1.26 -0.25
CA PHE A 867 14.07 0.93 1.11
C PHE A 867 12.56 0.74 1.26
N ARG A 868 11.75 1.52 0.53
CA ARG A 868 10.29 1.57 0.73
C ARG A 868 9.49 0.66 -0.21
N PRO A 869 9.86 0.46 -1.50
CA PRO A 869 9.15 -0.47 -2.36
C PRO A 869 9.26 -1.92 -1.87
N SER A 870 8.16 -2.66 -1.95
CA SER A 870 8.10 -4.07 -1.52
C SER A 870 8.75 -5.04 -2.51
N THR A 871 8.85 -4.66 -3.78
CA THR A 871 9.43 -5.48 -4.85
C THR A 871 10.50 -4.72 -5.63
N TRP A 872 11.39 -5.47 -6.28
CA TRP A 872 12.39 -4.90 -7.18
C TRP A 872 11.75 -4.21 -8.40
N ASP A 873 10.67 -4.78 -8.94
CA ASP A 873 9.95 -4.20 -10.08
C ASP A 873 9.36 -2.82 -9.76
N ALA A 874 8.78 -2.64 -8.56
CA ALA A 874 8.27 -1.35 -8.13
C ALA A 874 9.39 -0.30 -8.06
N THR A 875 10.57 -0.67 -7.56
CA THR A 875 11.76 0.19 -7.58
C THR A 875 12.13 0.59 -9.00
N LEU A 876 12.18 -0.35 -9.95
CA LEU A 876 12.51 -0.07 -11.35
C LEU A 876 11.48 0.85 -12.02
N ILE A 877 10.19 0.64 -11.76
CA ILE A 877 9.12 1.51 -12.29
C ILE A 877 9.28 2.93 -11.76
N MET A 878 9.54 3.12 -10.45
CA MET A 878 9.76 4.45 -9.88
C MET A 878 10.98 5.16 -10.49
N VAL A 879 12.08 4.44 -10.71
CA VAL A 879 13.27 4.97 -11.39
C VAL A 879 12.93 5.40 -12.82
N ARG A 880 12.19 4.56 -13.57
CA ARG A 880 11.73 4.90 -14.92
C ARG A 880 10.81 6.12 -14.92
N ASN A 881 9.87 6.22 -13.98
CA ASN A 881 8.99 7.38 -13.85
C ASN A 881 9.81 8.65 -13.65
N ILE A 882 10.78 8.66 -12.74
CA ILE A 882 11.64 9.84 -12.51
C ILE A 882 12.39 10.22 -13.80
N ALA A 883 12.92 9.23 -14.53
CA ALA A 883 13.65 9.45 -15.77
C ALA A 883 12.79 10.02 -16.92
N GLN A 884 11.46 9.84 -16.89
CA GLN A 884 10.55 10.37 -17.92
C GLN A 884 10.36 11.89 -17.86
N GLY A 885 10.62 12.54 -16.73
CA GLY A 885 10.58 14.01 -16.61
C GLY A 885 9.19 14.68 -16.73
N SER A 886 8.08 13.94 -16.57
CA SER A 886 6.73 14.49 -16.62
C SER A 886 6.40 15.38 -15.41
N LEU A 887 5.87 16.58 -15.68
CA LEU A 887 5.47 17.57 -14.66
C LEU A 887 3.99 17.48 -14.26
N GLN A 888 3.26 16.45 -14.68
CA GLN A 888 1.87 16.28 -14.27
C GLN A 888 1.76 16.12 -12.75
N ALA A 889 0.78 16.77 -12.12
CA ALA A 889 0.67 16.82 -10.65
C ALA A 889 -0.78 16.66 -10.17
N ALA A 890 -1.58 15.85 -10.87
CA ALA A 890 -3.02 15.72 -10.61
C ALA A 890 -3.34 15.28 -9.17
N ASN A 891 -2.42 14.56 -8.52
CA ASN A 891 -2.59 14.06 -7.16
C ASN A 891 -1.86 14.91 -6.08
N LEU A 892 -1.25 16.04 -6.44
CA LEU A 892 -0.55 16.90 -5.49
C LEU A 892 -1.42 18.09 -5.09
N SER A 893 -1.93 18.09 -3.85
CA SER A 893 -2.65 19.24 -3.31
C SER A 893 -1.69 20.29 -2.73
N LEU A 894 -2.11 21.56 -2.76
CA LEU A 894 -1.34 22.65 -2.15
C LEU A 894 -1.13 22.43 -0.65
N THR A 895 -2.14 21.91 0.04
CA THR A 895 -2.05 21.54 1.47
C THR A 895 -0.94 20.52 1.71
N LEU A 896 -0.82 19.50 0.86
CA LEU A 896 0.21 18.48 1.00
C LEU A 896 1.62 19.08 0.84
N LEU A 897 1.81 19.91 -0.19
CA LEU A 897 3.08 20.60 -0.41
C LEU A 897 3.42 21.54 0.75
N ALA A 898 2.42 22.26 1.28
CA ALA A 898 2.59 23.15 2.43
C ALA A 898 2.98 22.38 3.70
N VAL A 899 2.39 21.20 3.96
CA VAL A 899 2.75 20.35 5.11
C VAL A 899 4.20 19.87 5.00
N ILE A 900 4.62 19.40 3.82
CA ILE A 900 6.01 18.98 3.59
C ILE A 900 6.97 20.16 3.79
N ALA A 901 6.65 21.32 3.20
CA ALA A 901 7.47 22.53 3.33
C ALA A 901 7.56 23.02 4.78
N LEU A 902 6.43 23.05 5.50
CA LEU A 902 6.38 23.42 6.92
C LEU A 902 7.20 22.47 7.77
N PHE A 903 7.13 21.16 7.51
CA PHE A 903 7.95 20.18 8.20
C PHE A 903 9.45 20.49 8.01
N PHE A 904 9.91 20.71 6.77
CA PHE A 904 11.31 21.06 6.53
C PHE A 904 11.69 22.39 7.21
N ALA A 905 10.84 23.42 7.12
CA ALA A 905 11.07 24.70 7.78
C ALA A 905 11.26 24.56 9.30
N VAL A 906 10.35 23.82 9.97
CA VAL A 906 10.44 23.51 11.40
C VAL A 906 11.65 22.61 11.69
N HIS A 907 11.98 21.67 10.80
CA HIS A 907 13.11 20.77 10.99
C HIS A 907 14.46 21.50 10.97
N TYR A 908 14.59 22.58 10.21
CA TYR A 908 15.80 23.39 10.10
C TYR A 908 15.97 24.48 11.16
N THR A 909 15.00 24.68 12.05
CA THR A 909 15.18 25.59 13.20
C THR A 909 16.27 25.11 14.16
N PRO A 910 16.97 26.01 14.87
CA PRO A 910 17.96 25.64 15.90
C PRO A 910 17.37 24.76 17.02
N LEU A 911 18.16 23.83 17.56
CA LEU A 911 17.76 23.00 18.70
C LEU A 911 17.41 23.84 19.94
N SER A 912 18.09 24.96 20.14
CA SER A 912 17.83 25.90 21.24
C SER A 912 16.41 26.44 21.25
N TRP A 913 15.72 26.50 20.10
CA TRP A 913 14.32 26.90 20.04
C TRP A 913 13.41 25.85 20.67
N LYS A 914 13.68 24.55 20.41
CA LYS A 914 12.97 23.44 21.06
C LYS A 914 13.20 23.47 22.57
N ASP A 915 14.43 23.72 23.01
CA ASP A 915 14.77 23.76 24.43
C ASP A 915 14.11 24.97 25.14
N LYS A 916 14.09 26.14 24.49
CA LYS A 916 13.34 27.32 24.97
C LYS A 916 11.84 27.05 25.05
N LEU A 917 11.25 26.42 24.03
CA LEU A 917 9.83 26.07 24.03
C LEU A 917 9.50 25.09 25.16
N ARG A 918 10.35 24.10 25.39
CA ARG A 918 10.23 23.16 26.51
C ARG A 918 10.37 23.88 27.86
N ALA A 919 11.31 24.81 28.01
CA ALA A 919 11.47 25.58 29.23
C ALA A 919 10.24 26.46 29.51
N TYR A 920 9.71 27.12 28.48
CA TYR A 920 8.46 27.89 28.57
C TYR A 920 7.28 27.00 28.96
N TRP A 921 7.15 25.83 28.34
CA TRP A 921 6.15 24.82 28.72
C TRP A 921 6.24 24.44 30.20
N ILE A 922 7.45 24.13 30.69
CA ILE A 922 7.67 23.73 32.10
C ILE A 922 7.31 24.88 33.07
N GLY A 923 7.64 26.13 32.69
CA GLY A 923 7.35 27.32 33.50
C GLY A 923 5.91 27.85 33.39
N SER A 924 5.14 27.39 32.41
CA SER A 924 3.78 27.88 32.17
C SER A 924 2.76 27.42 33.22
N HIS A 925 1.68 28.19 33.36
CA HIS A 925 0.57 27.87 34.26
C HIS A 925 -0.15 26.57 33.84
N PRO A 926 -0.59 25.69 34.77
CA PRO A 926 -1.26 24.43 34.43
C PRO A 926 -2.48 24.58 33.51
N ALA A 927 -3.19 25.72 33.58
CA ALA A 927 -4.29 26.01 32.66
C ALA A 927 -3.83 26.15 31.20
N LEU A 928 -2.74 26.88 30.95
CA LEU A 928 -2.17 27.00 29.60
C LEU A 928 -1.67 25.64 29.09
N GLN A 929 -1.07 24.85 29.96
CA GLN A 929 -0.66 23.48 29.64
C GLN A 929 -1.86 22.62 29.22
N GLY A 930 -2.97 22.69 29.97
CA GLY A 930 -4.21 22.00 29.65
C GLY A 930 -4.84 22.44 28.34
N MET A 931 -4.88 23.76 28.06
CA MET A 931 -5.36 24.31 26.80
C MET A 931 -4.53 23.84 25.60
N CYS A 932 -3.20 23.89 25.71
CA CYS A 932 -2.32 23.39 24.65
C CYS A 932 -2.50 21.89 24.41
N ALA A 933 -2.61 21.08 25.47
CA ALA A 933 -2.86 19.65 25.34
C ALA A 933 -4.21 19.36 24.68
N ALA A 934 -5.27 20.09 25.04
CA ALA A 934 -6.59 20.01 24.40
C ALA A 934 -6.51 20.40 22.91
N GLY A 935 -5.84 21.51 22.58
CA GLY A 935 -5.64 21.93 21.19
C GLY A 935 -4.89 20.89 20.35
N ILE A 936 -3.86 20.25 20.92
CA ILE A 936 -3.13 19.16 20.25
C ILE A 936 -4.03 17.94 20.08
N ALA A 937 -4.84 17.57 21.07
CA ALA A 937 -5.77 16.45 20.95
C ALA A 937 -6.79 16.70 19.84
N VAL A 938 -7.33 17.91 19.71
CA VAL A 938 -8.25 18.33 18.64
C VAL A 938 -7.55 18.30 17.28
N PHE A 939 -6.33 18.84 17.20
CA PHE A 939 -5.51 18.78 15.98
C PHE A 939 -5.23 17.34 15.54
N VAL A 940 -4.81 16.48 16.48
CA VAL A 940 -4.57 15.06 16.23
C VAL A 940 -5.86 14.38 15.78
N TYR A 941 -7.01 14.66 16.39
CA TYR A 941 -8.28 14.08 15.98
C TYR A 941 -8.68 14.48 14.54
N ASN A 942 -8.54 15.76 14.19
CA ASN A 942 -8.92 16.25 12.86
C ASN A 942 -8.00 15.76 11.73
N ILE A 943 -6.75 15.42 12.05
CA ILE A 943 -5.76 14.93 11.08
C ILE A 943 -5.62 13.41 11.15
N ALA A 944 -6.05 12.80 12.24
CA ALA A 944 -6.09 11.36 12.38
C ALA A 944 -6.90 10.80 11.22
N THR A 945 -6.25 9.93 10.47
CA THR A 945 -6.90 9.09 9.48
C THR A 945 -7.94 8.22 10.18
N ALA A 946 -8.98 7.78 9.47
CA ALA A 946 -10.03 6.93 10.02
C ALA A 946 -9.48 5.70 10.78
N GLN A 947 -8.23 5.29 10.49
CA GLN A 947 -7.51 4.24 11.17
C GLN A 947 -6.14 4.69 11.68
N VAL A 948 -5.72 4.11 12.81
CA VAL A 948 -4.38 4.28 13.39
C VAL A 948 -3.38 3.48 12.55
N MET A 949 -2.47 4.17 11.86
CA MET A 949 -1.48 3.49 11.04
C MET A 949 -0.42 2.82 11.93
N PRO A 950 -0.15 1.51 11.74
CA PRO A 950 0.90 0.82 12.49
C PRO A 950 2.24 1.48 12.20
N PHE A 951 3.12 1.43 13.19
CA PHE A 951 4.51 1.89 13.04
C PHE A 951 5.16 1.26 11.81
N ILE A 952 5.96 2.03 11.06
CA ILE A 952 6.40 1.67 9.72
C ILE A 952 7.19 0.35 9.67
N TYR A 953 7.85 -0.03 10.77
CA TYR A 953 8.57 -1.30 10.89
C TYR A 953 7.74 -2.49 11.38
N PHE A 954 6.43 -2.32 11.58
CA PHE A 954 5.50 -3.42 11.91
C PHE A 954 4.72 -3.94 10.69
N LYS A 955 4.91 -3.33 9.51
CA LYS A 955 4.25 -3.75 8.25
C LYS A 955 4.98 -4.90 7.52
N PHE A 956 5.97 -5.54 8.16
CA PHE A 956 6.83 -6.55 7.55
C PHE A 956 6.42 -7.97 7.87
#